data_AF-A0A9X3BTS5-F1
#
_entry.id   AF-A0A9X3BTS5-F1
#
_cell.length_a   1.000
_cell.length_b   1.000
_cell.length_c   1.000
_cell.angle_alpha   90.00
_cell.angle_beta   90.00
_cell.angle_gamma   90.00
#
_symmetry.space_group_name_H-M   'P 1'
#
loop_
_entity.id
_entity.type
_entity.pdbx_description
1 polymer ?
#
loop_
_entity_poly.entity_id
_entity_poly.type
_entity_poly.pdbx_seq_one_letter_code
_entity_poly.pdbx_strand_id
1 'polypeptide(L)'
;MRLLLAVALAGTLATPLSARADPLNADPATVDDLALPWSDLGLNPSMTLVGANTNQDFTIPVQPGMTVRRLRGLIHAPVDFGAGFVEIDDTMGRFLATVELPAVSSAQAVVPFDVDVSAAQPSRSGTGLSFTVREPSVPPDQRCGRAEQVQLSDLTAVFAGIEPAPNTLADFFPPILRALTIYVPQNADQSEQQAALTMASVVARTYAPQKTAITVVKQPRGATPPPAPQLTRAVVIESGDATLSVVNAGRSDVYLKVAGRGDQLADQLSPVVNQLQSLLQIPNARVEKAGSRSETASDELTFGQLNIKGESTVLRTSKLTVGVDRSALGARIDGVQAHLLANYTPVASLDSASVMVRANGQVVYTSPLNESGRLDATFDVPSEFLKQRIDLEFDLTFSPRQLCSPTIAPLTFQLDPRSTLTARRGGPALGGFSSVPSEFSPEFLVAFDGSNPDELDYAARLVADIARTSGTPMMPRVVDVDSAADSTTGALILANAATIGKTSLQPPVSGESTDVRIDLSDQLRTDIDGGLGSVQAFADQPRNRTVILVTTSGAWSLVEPILDYVDGLPGGWSQLEGNVAAAGAAGVVDDLTIDPDRTAPAVSADDASWLTWVAVGAGCVALAVVIGGTILVRRRRRRNATAP
;
A
#
# COMPACT_ATOMS: atom_id res chain seq x y z
N MET A 1 36.37 -1.90 -74.80
CA MET A 1 35.63 -0.84 -75.52
C MET A 1 34.42 -0.46 -74.69
N ARG A 2 34.35 0.79 -74.18
CA ARG A 2 33.24 1.46 -73.44
C ARG A 2 32.94 0.87 -72.05
N LEU A 3 33.49 1.40 -70.95
CA LEU A 3 33.11 2.61 -70.19
C LEU A 3 31.62 2.65 -69.81
N LEU A 4 31.31 2.45 -68.52
CA LEU A 4 30.26 3.20 -67.81
C LEU A 4 30.36 3.00 -66.28
N LEU A 5 30.42 4.14 -65.61
CA LEU A 5 30.29 4.42 -64.18
C LEU A 5 29.13 3.66 -63.50
N ALA A 6 29.36 3.19 -62.27
CA ALA A 6 28.29 3.03 -61.29
C ALA A 6 28.81 3.41 -59.89
N VAL A 7 28.10 4.39 -59.32
CA VAL A 7 28.28 5.10 -58.06
C VAL A 7 28.27 4.15 -56.86
N ALA A 8 29.21 4.30 -55.94
CA ALA A 8 29.17 3.67 -54.62
C ALA A 8 28.22 4.46 -53.71
N LEU A 9 27.06 3.88 -53.36
CA LEU A 9 26.18 4.36 -52.31
C LEU A 9 26.54 3.60 -51.02
N ALA A 10 27.08 4.29 -50.02
CA ALA A 10 27.22 3.78 -48.67
C ALA A 10 25.84 3.79 -48.00
N GLY A 11 25.27 2.60 -47.76
CA GLY A 11 24.04 2.44 -47.00
C GLY A 11 24.34 2.38 -45.50
N THR A 12 24.05 3.46 -44.78
CA THR A 12 23.92 3.45 -43.32
C THR A 12 22.57 2.86 -42.94
N LEU A 13 22.56 1.69 -42.30
CA LEU A 13 21.38 1.12 -41.66
C LEU A 13 21.05 1.93 -40.40
N ALA A 14 20.08 2.84 -40.50
CA ALA A 14 19.46 3.47 -39.35
C ALA A 14 18.35 2.54 -38.81
N THR A 15 18.49 2.13 -37.56
CA THR A 15 17.45 1.46 -36.78
C THR A 15 16.24 2.40 -36.58
N PRO A 16 14.99 1.92 -36.68
CA PRO A 16 13.83 2.77 -36.41
C PRO A 16 13.76 3.12 -34.93
N LEU A 17 13.91 4.41 -34.63
CA LEU A 17 13.46 5.00 -33.36
C LEU A 17 11.93 4.88 -33.33
N SER A 18 11.43 4.08 -32.39
CA SER A 18 10.02 4.09 -32.02
C SER A 18 9.65 5.48 -31.52
N ALA A 19 8.97 6.26 -32.37
CA ALA A 19 8.35 7.51 -32.00
C ALA A 19 7.20 7.21 -31.02
N ARG A 20 7.38 7.58 -29.74
CA ARG A 20 6.24 7.79 -28.84
C ARG A 20 5.45 8.97 -29.39
N ALA A 21 4.16 8.76 -29.62
CA ALA A 21 3.24 9.84 -29.95
C ALA A 21 3.12 10.76 -28.73
N ASP A 22 3.49 12.03 -28.89
CA ASP A 22 3.16 13.10 -27.94
C ASP A 22 1.64 13.32 -27.92
N PRO A 23 1.01 13.47 -26.74
CA PRO A 23 -0.37 13.91 -26.68
C PRO A 23 -0.47 15.37 -27.15
N LEU A 24 -1.27 15.57 -28.20
CA LEU A 24 -1.67 16.86 -28.75
C LEU A 24 -2.49 17.65 -27.70
N ASN A 25 -1.81 18.55 -26.99
CA ASN A 25 -2.25 19.88 -26.51
C ASN A 25 -1.36 20.31 -25.33
N ALA A 26 -0.13 20.71 -25.62
CA ALA A 26 0.67 21.49 -24.69
C ALA A 26 0.42 22.97 -24.99
N ASP A 27 -0.41 23.61 -24.18
CA ASP A 27 -0.38 25.08 -24.04
C ASP A 27 1.05 25.49 -23.63
N PRO A 28 1.54 26.69 -24.01
CA PRO A 28 2.91 27.08 -23.70
C PRO A 28 3.05 27.21 -22.18
N ALA A 29 3.79 26.27 -21.58
CA ALA A 29 4.10 26.25 -20.16
C ALA A 29 4.65 27.61 -19.72
N THR A 30 3.87 28.31 -18.89
CA THR A 30 4.39 29.36 -18.03
C THR A 30 5.38 28.72 -17.06
N VAL A 31 6.59 29.27 -17.03
CA VAL A 31 7.67 28.90 -16.11
C VAL A 31 7.14 28.98 -14.66
N ASP A 32 7.34 27.91 -13.87
CA ASP A 32 7.07 27.75 -12.41
C ASP A 32 5.75 27.09 -11.92
N ASP A 33 5.09 26.25 -12.73
CA ASP A 33 3.99 25.40 -12.23
C ASP A 33 4.46 23.95 -11.94
N LEU A 34 4.19 23.46 -10.72
CA LEU A 34 4.46 22.09 -10.27
C LEU A 34 3.15 21.28 -10.19
N ALA A 35 2.99 20.30 -11.07
CA ALA A 35 1.86 19.38 -11.02
C ALA A 35 2.17 18.18 -10.12
N LEU A 36 1.33 17.96 -9.10
CA LEU A 36 1.43 16.82 -8.19
C LEU A 36 0.13 16.00 -8.25
N PRO A 37 0.19 14.71 -8.62
CA PRO A 37 -0.93 13.79 -8.46
C PRO A 37 -1.40 13.73 -7.02
N TRP A 38 -2.70 13.52 -6.79
CA TRP A 38 -3.27 13.43 -5.45
C TRP A 38 -2.62 12.33 -4.60
N SER A 39 -2.18 11.22 -5.22
CA SER A 39 -1.43 10.17 -4.53
C SER A 39 -0.13 10.67 -3.90
N ASP A 40 0.57 11.61 -4.56
CA ASP A 40 1.83 12.17 -4.05
C ASP A 40 1.57 13.15 -2.89
N LEU A 41 0.34 13.63 -2.77
CA LEU A 41 -0.15 14.49 -1.69
C LEU A 41 -0.74 13.69 -0.53
N GLY A 42 -0.80 12.37 -0.64
CA GLY A 42 -1.47 11.50 0.33
C GLY A 42 -2.99 11.56 0.30
N LEU A 43 -3.56 11.94 -0.85
CA LEU A 43 -4.98 11.94 -1.13
C LEU A 43 -5.34 10.77 -2.07
N ASN A 44 -6.62 10.37 -2.07
CA ASN A 44 -7.09 9.32 -2.98
C ASN A 44 -7.05 9.83 -4.43
N PRO A 45 -6.41 9.12 -5.38
CA PRO A 45 -6.36 9.55 -6.79
C PRO A 45 -7.74 9.53 -7.48
N SER A 46 -8.75 8.92 -6.86
CA SER A 46 -10.12 8.91 -7.36
C SER A 46 -11.15 9.15 -6.26
N MET A 47 -12.32 9.63 -6.64
CA MET A 47 -13.46 9.79 -5.74
C MET A 47 -14.76 9.47 -6.46
N THR A 48 -15.78 9.08 -5.71
CA THR A 48 -17.13 8.85 -6.24
C THR A 48 -18.10 9.74 -5.48
N LEU A 49 -18.70 10.69 -6.20
CA LEU A 49 -19.75 11.55 -5.70
C LEU A 49 -21.10 10.83 -5.89
N VAL A 50 -21.86 10.67 -4.80
CA VAL A 50 -23.12 9.91 -4.81
C VAL A 50 -24.30 10.85 -4.57
N GLY A 51 -25.17 10.94 -5.56
CA GLY A 51 -26.40 11.72 -5.52
C GLY A 51 -26.21 13.24 -5.63
N ALA A 52 -27.25 13.91 -6.12
CA ALA A 52 -27.29 15.36 -6.25
C ALA A 52 -27.26 16.08 -4.88
N ASN A 53 -26.54 17.19 -4.83
CA ASN A 53 -26.42 18.09 -3.68
C ASN A 53 -25.78 17.46 -2.43
N THR A 54 -25.01 16.40 -2.62
CA THR A 54 -24.11 15.85 -1.59
C THR A 54 -22.73 16.45 -1.77
N ASN A 55 -22.20 17.07 -0.72
CA ASN A 55 -20.86 17.64 -0.72
C ASN A 55 -19.83 16.59 -0.27
N GLN A 56 -18.68 16.55 -0.94
CA GLN A 56 -17.51 15.80 -0.47
C GLN A 56 -16.31 16.75 -0.34
N ASP A 57 -15.74 16.81 0.86
CA ASP A 57 -14.69 17.76 1.21
C ASP A 57 -13.31 17.09 1.22
N PHE A 58 -12.30 17.81 0.72
CA PHE A 58 -10.90 17.41 0.71
C PHE A 58 -10.01 18.57 1.14
N THR A 59 -8.90 18.25 1.81
CA THR A 59 -7.87 19.23 2.13
C THR A 59 -6.60 18.90 1.37
N ILE A 60 -6.22 19.75 0.43
CA ILE A 60 -4.97 19.63 -0.32
C ILE A 60 -3.84 20.19 0.54
N PRO A 61 -2.83 19.40 0.95
CA PRO A 61 -1.69 19.94 1.68
C PRO A 61 -0.96 20.95 0.81
N VAL A 62 -0.53 22.06 1.41
CA VAL A 62 0.17 23.13 0.70
C VAL A 62 1.49 23.43 1.38
N GLN A 63 2.52 23.59 0.55
CA GLN A 63 3.85 23.95 1.00
C GLN A 63 3.96 25.44 1.29
N PRO A 64 4.72 25.85 2.32
CA PRO A 64 5.10 27.25 2.49
C PRO A 64 5.69 27.82 1.18
N GLY A 65 5.29 29.03 0.80
CA GLY A 65 5.72 29.68 -0.44
C GLY A 65 5.04 29.17 -1.73
N MET A 66 4.18 28.15 -1.63
CA MET A 66 3.41 27.62 -2.76
C MET A 66 1.91 27.86 -2.56
N THR A 67 1.17 27.86 -3.67
CA THR A 67 -0.30 27.97 -3.68
C THR A 67 -0.89 27.04 -4.74
N VAL A 68 -2.04 26.42 -4.47
CA VAL A 68 -2.74 25.62 -5.47
C VAL A 68 -3.42 26.57 -6.45
N ARG A 69 -3.09 26.46 -7.74
CA ARG A 69 -3.69 27.29 -8.79
C ARG A 69 -4.74 26.56 -9.61
N ARG A 70 -4.48 25.30 -9.96
CA ARG A 70 -5.38 24.54 -10.82
C ARG A 70 -5.62 23.15 -10.28
N LEU A 71 -6.78 22.62 -10.61
CA LEU A 71 -7.13 21.22 -10.39
C LEU A 71 -7.44 20.58 -11.74
N ARG A 72 -6.79 19.45 -12.00
CA ARG A 72 -6.93 18.64 -13.22
C ARG A 72 -7.40 17.24 -12.87
N GLY A 73 -8.10 16.60 -13.79
CA GLY A 73 -8.47 15.19 -13.66
C GLY A 73 -9.41 14.73 -14.78
N LEU A 74 -9.97 13.55 -14.61
CA LEU A 74 -10.97 12.97 -15.50
C LEU A 74 -12.30 12.82 -14.76
N ILE A 75 -13.40 13.08 -15.46
CA ILE A 75 -14.75 12.82 -15.00
C ILE A 75 -15.36 11.66 -15.78
N HIS A 76 -15.90 10.68 -15.05
CA HIS A 76 -16.57 9.50 -15.57
C HIS A 76 -18.05 9.61 -15.17
N ALA A 77 -18.90 9.90 -16.15
CA ALA A 77 -20.34 9.99 -15.94
C ALA A 77 -21.02 8.74 -16.49
N PRO A 78 -21.90 8.07 -15.73
CA PRO A 78 -22.66 6.93 -16.22
C PRO A 78 -23.65 7.36 -17.31
N VAL A 79 -24.04 6.41 -18.17
CA VAL A 79 -24.94 6.64 -19.32
C VAL A 79 -26.32 7.19 -18.94
N ASP A 80 -26.74 7.03 -17.69
CA ASP A 80 -28.04 7.47 -17.19
C ASP A 80 -28.00 8.87 -16.55
N PHE A 81 -26.82 9.52 -16.46
CA PHE A 81 -26.70 10.85 -15.87
C PHE A 81 -27.30 11.92 -16.79
N GLY A 82 -28.20 12.75 -16.25
CA GLY A 82 -28.79 13.88 -16.97
C GLY A 82 -27.79 15.02 -17.23
N ALA A 83 -28.25 16.12 -17.84
CA ALA A 83 -27.44 17.34 -17.94
C ALA A 83 -27.19 17.90 -16.52
N GLY A 84 -25.94 17.97 -16.06
CA GLY A 84 -25.59 18.45 -14.72
C GLY A 84 -24.13 18.89 -14.66
N PHE A 85 -23.67 19.31 -13.49
CA PHE A 85 -22.30 19.78 -13.31
C PHE A 85 -21.77 19.46 -11.92
N VAL A 86 -20.45 19.38 -11.78
CA VAL A 86 -19.76 19.39 -10.49
C VAL A 86 -19.43 20.83 -10.14
N GLU A 87 -20.00 21.30 -9.04
CA GLU A 87 -19.65 22.57 -8.41
C GLU A 87 -18.47 22.34 -7.45
N ILE A 88 -17.46 23.21 -7.55
CA ILE A 88 -16.28 23.19 -6.70
C ILE A 88 -16.25 24.49 -5.93
N ASP A 89 -16.35 24.38 -4.62
CA ASP A 89 -16.28 25.48 -3.67
C ASP A 89 -15.04 25.31 -2.78
N ASP A 90 -14.66 26.35 -2.05
CA ASP A 90 -13.83 26.16 -0.86
C ASP A 90 -14.68 25.62 0.32
N THR A 91 -14.03 25.12 1.36
CA THR A 91 -14.74 24.59 2.56
C THR A 91 -15.51 25.66 3.35
N MET A 92 -15.42 26.94 2.97
CA MET A 92 -16.22 28.03 3.53
C MET A 92 -17.43 28.38 2.65
N GLY A 93 -17.66 27.64 1.56
CA GLY A 93 -18.77 27.83 0.62
C GLY A 93 -18.54 28.91 -0.41
N ARG A 94 -17.28 29.33 -0.66
CA ARG A 94 -16.97 30.25 -1.75
C ARG A 94 -16.83 29.48 -3.06
N PHE A 95 -17.63 29.86 -4.04
CA PHE A 95 -17.54 29.34 -5.40
C PHE A 95 -16.16 29.54 -6.03
N LEU A 96 -15.60 28.46 -6.58
CA LEU A 96 -14.33 28.45 -7.30
C LEU A 96 -14.52 28.14 -8.78
N ALA A 97 -15.19 27.02 -9.08
CA ALA A 97 -15.33 26.53 -10.46
C ALA A 97 -16.54 25.60 -10.65
N THR A 98 -16.88 25.39 -11.92
CA THR A 98 -17.86 24.40 -12.36
C THR A 98 -17.25 23.51 -13.44
N VAL A 99 -17.49 22.21 -13.35
CA VAL A 99 -17.14 21.22 -14.38
C VAL A 99 -18.41 20.59 -14.91
N GLU A 100 -18.74 20.86 -16.17
CA GLU A 100 -19.92 20.27 -16.83
C GLU A 100 -19.78 18.76 -16.95
N LEU A 101 -20.87 18.03 -16.68
CA LEU A 101 -20.93 16.59 -16.93
C LEU A 101 -21.13 16.35 -18.43
N PRO A 102 -20.43 15.37 -19.04
CA PRO A 102 -20.55 15.12 -20.46
C PRO A 102 -21.96 14.62 -20.83
N ALA A 103 -22.50 15.13 -21.94
CA ALA A 103 -23.70 14.57 -22.54
C ALA A 103 -23.36 13.17 -23.08
N VAL A 104 -23.91 12.12 -22.46
CA VAL A 104 -23.38 10.77 -22.61
C VAL A 104 -23.66 10.18 -24.00
N SER A 105 -22.59 10.01 -24.78
CA SER A 105 -22.49 9.04 -25.88
C SER A 105 -21.33 8.08 -25.55
N SER A 106 -21.31 6.86 -26.11
CA SER A 106 -20.22 5.91 -25.83
C SER A 106 -18.82 6.42 -26.19
N ALA A 107 -18.73 7.47 -27.00
CA ALA A 107 -17.49 8.16 -27.35
C ALA A 107 -17.04 9.24 -26.34
N GLN A 108 -17.85 9.57 -25.32
CA GLN A 108 -17.65 10.68 -24.37
C GLN A 108 -17.83 10.27 -22.89
N ALA A 109 -17.74 8.97 -22.58
CA ALA A 109 -17.92 8.48 -21.21
C ALA A 109 -16.88 8.99 -20.21
N VAL A 110 -15.74 9.51 -20.70
CA VAL A 110 -14.66 10.09 -19.88
C VAL A 110 -14.24 11.43 -20.49
N VAL A 111 -14.27 12.50 -19.69
CA VAL A 111 -13.88 13.85 -20.15
C VAL A 111 -12.84 14.46 -19.20
N PRO A 112 -11.75 15.05 -19.71
CA PRO A 112 -10.80 15.76 -18.86
C PRO A 112 -11.38 17.11 -18.40
N PHE A 113 -11.04 17.53 -17.19
CA PHE A 113 -11.30 18.87 -16.69
C PHE A 113 -10.01 19.53 -16.22
N ASP A 114 -9.97 20.85 -16.32
CA ASP A 114 -8.88 21.69 -15.80
C ASP A 114 -9.45 23.04 -15.37
N VAL A 115 -9.52 23.26 -14.06
CA VAL A 115 -10.19 24.41 -13.45
C VAL A 115 -9.26 25.23 -12.58
N ASP A 116 -9.48 26.54 -12.55
CA ASP A 116 -8.76 27.46 -11.66
C ASP A 116 -9.39 27.42 -10.25
N VAL A 117 -8.56 27.13 -9.26
CA VAL A 117 -8.94 27.10 -7.83
C VAL A 117 -8.10 28.07 -7.00
N SER A 118 -7.37 28.98 -7.63
CA SER A 118 -6.47 29.94 -6.98
C SER A 118 -7.19 30.92 -6.02
N ALA A 119 -8.50 31.05 -6.16
CA ALA A 119 -9.33 31.86 -5.26
C ALA A 119 -9.66 31.15 -3.93
N ALA A 120 -9.31 29.87 -3.77
CA ALA A 120 -9.56 29.11 -2.55
C ALA A 120 -8.79 29.70 -1.37
N GLN A 121 -9.43 29.78 -0.21
CA GLN A 121 -8.77 30.30 0.98
C GLN A 121 -7.84 29.25 1.60
N PRO A 122 -6.54 29.56 1.78
CA PRO A 122 -5.64 28.65 2.48
C PRO A 122 -5.98 28.60 3.97
N SER A 123 -5.99 27.39 4.52
CA SER A 123 -6.07 27.12 5.96
C SER A 123 -4.69 26.74 6.50
N ARG A 124 -4.56 26.57 7.83
CA ARG A 124 -3.32 26.07 8.44
C ARG A 124 -2.94 24.65 7.97
N SER A 125 -3.94 23.84 7.60
CA SER A 125 -3.76 22.45 7.18
C SER A 125 -3.66 22.26 5.67
N GLY A 126 -3.79 23.33 4.87
CA GLY A 126 -3.79 23.28 3.41
C GLY A 126 -4.97 24.04 2.78
N THR A 127 -5.28 23.75 1.53
CA THR A 127 -6.41 24.36 0.81
C THR A 127 -7.60 23.41 0.82
N GLY A 128 -8.71 23.83 1.42
CA GLY A 128 -9.93 23.05 1.48
C GLY A 128 -10.77 23.22 0.22
N LEU A 129 -11.19 22.11 -0.41
CA LEU A 129 -12.09 22.07 -1.56
C LEU A 129 -13.31 21.21 -1.23
N SER A 130 -14.49 21.65 -1.65
CA SER A 130 -15.77 20.94 -1.55
C SER A 130 -16.31 20.66 -2.95
N PHE A 131 -16.69 19.41 -3.22
CA PHE A 131 -17.22 18.98 -4.52
C PHE A 131 -18.68 18.60 -4.35
N THR A 132 -19.55 19.18 -5.19
CA THR A 132 -20.99 18.95 -5.14
C THR A 132 -21.53 18.66 -6.53
N VAL A 133 -22.25 17.54 -6.71
CA VAL A 133 -22.94 17.30 -7.98
C VAL A 133 -24.26 18.06 -8.00
N ARG A 134 -24.48 18.91 -9.00
CA ARG A 134 -25.70 19.68 -9.22
C ARG A 134 -26.45 19.12 -10.42
N GLU A 135 -27.70 18.75 -10.19
CA GLU A 135 -28.61 18.21 -11.19
C GLU A 135 -29.87 19.09 -11.34
N PRO A 136 -30.53 19.06 -12.52
CA PRO A 136 -31.83 19.67 -12.74
C PRO A 136 -32.87 19.10 -11.79
N SER A 137 -33.85 19.92 -11.43
CA SER A 137 -34.93 19.48 -10.54
C SER A 137 -35.78 18.39 -11.20
N VAL A 138 -35.61 17.14 -10.77
CA VAL A 138 -36.49 16.04 -11.13
C VAL A 138 -37.73 16.04 -10.21
N PRO A 139 -38.95 15.89 -10.76
CA PRO A 139 -40.18 15.76 -9.98
C PRO A 139 -40.06 14.68 -8.88
N PRO A 140 -40.58 14.92 -7.65
CA PRO A 140 -40.36 14.00 -6.54
C PRO A 140 -40.88 12.58 -6.74
N ASP A 141 -41.89 12.42 -7.60
CA ASP A 141 -42.48 11.14 -8.03
C ASP A 141 -41.57 10.32 -8.95
N GLN A 142 -40.55 10.95 -9.55
CA GLN A 142 -39.57 10.31 -10.43
C GLN A 142 -38.21 10.05 -9.74
N ARG A 143 -38.05 10.45 -8.47
CA ARG A 143 -36.82 10.22 -7.68
C ARG A 143 -36.67 8.79 -7.13
N CYS A 144 -37.52 7.86 -7.56
CA CYS A 144 -37.44 6.47 -7.10
C CYS A 144 -36.41 5.68 -7.93
N GLY A 145 -35.14 5.74 -7.51
CA GLY A 145 -34.01 5.05 -8.14
C GLY A 145 -32.79 4.97 -7.22
N ARG A 146 -31.73 4.24 -7.63
CA ARG A 146 -30.41 4.38 -6.97
C ARG A 146 -29.89 5.80 -7.26
N ALA A 147 -29.31 6.46 -6.27
CA ALA A 147 -28.63 7.73 -6.49
C ALA A 147 -27.57 7.56 -7.59
N GLU A 148 -27.58 8.45 -8.57
CA GLU A 148 -26.58 8.46 -9.63
C GLU A 148 -25.18 8.73 -9.03
N GLN A 149 -24.15 8.21 -9.67
CA GLN A 149 -22.78 8.30 -9.19
C GLN A 149 -21.89 8.93 -10.25
N VAL A 150 -21.12 9.94 -9.88
CA VAL A 150 -20.08 10.51 -10.74
C VAL A 150 -18.72 10.13 -10.16
N GLN A 151 -17.86 9.51 -10.96
CA GLN A 151 -16.51 9.21 -10.54
C GLN A 151 -15.53 10.25 -11.11
N LEU A 152 -14.63 10.74 -10.27
CA LEU A 152 -13.49 11.54 -10.69
C LEU A 152 -12.21 10.72 -10.50
N SER A 153 -11.28 10.77 -11.46
CA SER A 153 -9.99 10.06 -11.40
C SER A 153 -8.84 10.95 -11.87
N ASP A 154 -7.61 10.43 -11.71
CA ASP A 154 -6.37 11.07 -12.17
C ASP A 154 -6.20 12.50 -11.65
N LEU A 155 -6.70 12.70 -10.44
CA LEU A 155 -6.75 14.02 -9.81
C LEU A 155 -5.33 14.54 -9.57
N THR A 156 -5.07 15.74 -10.04
CA THR A 156 -3.76 16.40 -10.00
C THR A 156 -3.93 17.85 -9.59
N ALA A 157 -3.19 18.28 -8.56
CA ALA A 157 -3.14 19.68 -8.15
C ALA A 157 -1.92 20.35 -8.79
N VAL A 158 -2.12 21.52 -9.39
CA VAL A 158 -1.06 22.33 -9.98
C VAL A 158 -0.75 23.48 -9.04
N PHE A 159 0.46 23.49 -8.53
CA PHE A 159 0.97 24.49 -7.60
C PHE A 159 1.78 25.55 -8.35
N ALA A 160 1.70 26.79 -7.91
CA ALA A 160 2.61 27.86 -8.33
C ALA A 160 3.41 28.35 -7.13
N GLY A 161 4.62 28.83 -7.42
CA GLY A 161 5.56 29.35 -6.43
C GLY A 161 6.72 28.38 -6.15
N ILE A 162 7.68 28.85 -5.36
CA ILE A 162 8.91 28.13 -5.05
C ILE A 162 8.93 27.82 -3.56
N GLU A 163 9.30 26.60 -3.22
CA GLU A 163 9.52 26.19 -1.83
C GLU A 163 10.73 26.97 -1.26
N PRO A 164 10.56 27.77 -0.19
CA PRO A 164 11.67 28.45 0.44
C PRO A 164 12.57 27.43 1.15
N ALA A 165 13.88 27.68 1.14
CA ALA A 165 14.82 26.86 1.90
C ALA A 165 14.51 26.95 3.41
N PRO A 166 14.48 25.81 4.13
CA PRO A 166 14.23 25.79 5.57
C PRO A 166 15.26 26.61 6.36
N ASN A 167 14.79 27.30 7.40
CA ASN A 167 15.62 28.14 8.28
C ASN A 167 15.75 27.57 9.69
N THR A 168 14.87 26.64 10.08
CA THR A 168 14.76 26.15 11.46
C THR A 168 14.53 24.64 11.49
N LEU A 169 14.74 24.02 12.64
CA LEU A 169 14.42 22.59 12.80
C LEU A 169 12.92 22.32 12.66
N ALA A 170 12.07 23.29 13.00
CA ALA A 170 10.62 23.19 12.89
C ALA A 170 10.11 23.18 11.44
N ASP A 171 10.79 23.89 10.52
CA ASP A 171 10.40 23.99 9.11
C ASP A 171 11.19 23.02 8.19
N PHE A 172 12.16 22.28 8.74
CA PHE A 172 13.03 21.41 7.95
C PHE A 172 12.26 20.31 7.22
N PHE A 173 11.31 19.64 7.88
CA PHE A 173 10.47 18.61 7.27
C PHE A 173 9.14 19.22 6.80
N PRO A 174 8.90 19.30 5.47
CA PRO A 174 7.82 20.11 4.93
C PRO A 174 6.53 19.28 4.72
N PRO A 175 5.32 19.87 4.67
CA PRO A 175 4.07 19.13 4.48
C PRO A 175 4.02 18.11 3.33
N ILE A 176 4.76 18.33 2.23
CA ILE A 176 4.89 17.42 1.08
C ILE A 176 6.37 17.03 0.90
N LEU A 177 6.72 15.76 1.11
CA LEU A 177 8.09 15.29 0.96
C LEU A 177 8.16 14.20 -0.13
N ARG A 178 8.79 14.50 -1.27
CA ARG A 178 8.98 13.54 -2.37
C ARG A 178 10.11 12.56 -2.09
N ALA A 179 11.22 13.05 -1.52
CA ALA A 179 12.36 12.19 -1.23
C ALA A 179 13.16 12.66 0.00
N LEU A 180 13.71 11.70 0.72
CA LEU A 180 14.70 11.89 1.77
C LEU A 180 15.95 11.07 1.44
N THR A 181 17.10 11.74 1.36
CA THR A 181 18.40 11.07 1.28
C THR A 181 19.13 11.20 2.61
N ILE A 182 19.43 10.07 3.23
CA ILE A 182 20.18 9.97 4.49
C ILE A 182 21.63 9.65 4.15
N TYR A 183 22.54 10.57 4.41
CA TYR A 183 23.95 10.41 4.22
C TYR A 183 24.60 9.89 5.49
N VAL A 184 25.31 8.78 5.38
CA VAL A 184 26.10 8.19 6.47
C VAL A 184 27.55 8.04 6.05
N PRO A 185 28.51 8.04 6.99
CA PRO A 185 29.89 7.74 6.68
C PRO A 185 30.08 6.35 6.06
N GLN A 186 31.02 6.21 5.13
CA GLN A 186 31.44 4.91 4.58
C GLN A 186 31.90 3.93 5.67
N ASN A 187 32.47 4.47 6.77
CA ASN A 187 32.87 3.73 7.96
C ASN A 187 31.86 3.87 9.11
N ALA A 188 30.56 3.91 8.78
CA ALA A 188 29.49 4.05 9.77
C ALA A 188 29.55 2.93 10.83
N ASP A 189 29.58 3.33 12.10
CA ASP A 189 29.44 2.42 13.23
C ASP A 189 27.98 1.98 13.44
N GLN A 190 27.75 1.01 14.33
CA GLN A 190 26.42 0.48 14.63
C GLN A 190 25.43 1.56 15.10
N SER A 191 25.89 2.60 15.81
CA SER A 191 25.03 3.68 16.28
C SER A 191 24.63 4.64 15.16
N GLU A 192 25.51 4.87 14.19
CA GLU A 192 25.20 5.62 12.97
C GLU A 192 24.21 4.86 12.06
N GLN A 193 24.41 3.55 11.89
CA GLN A 193 23.48 2.67 11.17
C GLN A 193 22.10 2.65 11.84
N GLN A 194 22.07 2.50 13.17
CA GLN A 194 20.86 2.56 13.97
C GLN A 194 20.10 3.87 13.77
N ALA A 195 20.79 5.01 13.85
CA ALA A 195 20.20 6.32 13.68
C ALA A 195 19.62 6.52 12.26
N ALA A 196 20.28 5.99 11.23
CA ALA A 196 19.77 6.01 9.86
C ALA A 196 18.47 5.22 9.71
N LEU A 197 18.41 3.99 10.24
CA LEU A 197 17.19 3.17 10.19
C LEU A 197 16.05 3.78 11.03
N THR A 198 16.36 4.36 12.20
CA THR A 198 15.36 5.09 13.00
C THR A 198 14.81 6.30 12.23
N MET A 199 15.67 7.08 11.56
CA MET A 199 15.23 8.21 10.74
C MET A 199 14.34 7.76 9.57
N ALA A 200 14.74 6.70 8.85
CA ALA A 200 13.96 6.13 7.76
C ALA A 200 12.57 5.69 8.24
N SER A 201 12.50 4.94 9.35
CA SER A 201 11.23 4.50 9.96
C SER A 201 10.31 5.68 10.35
N VAL A 202 10.83 6.69 11.04
CA VAL A 202 10.03 7.82 11.52
C VAL A 202 9.50 8.67 10.37
N VAL A 203 10.34 8.94 9.35
CA VAL A 203 9.93 9.73 8.20
C VAL A 203 8.91 8.95 7.36
N ALA A 204 9.16 7.67 7.11
CA ALA A 204 8.22 6.79 6.41
C ALA A 204 6.84 6.78 7.08
N ARG A 205 6.78 6.65 8.41
CA ARG A 205 5.52 6.71 9.16
C ARG A 205 4.87 8.09 9.09
N THR A 206 5.66 9.16 9.24
CA THR A 206 5.14 10.54 9.26
C THR A 206 4.53 10.92 7.91
N TYR A 207 5.13 10.46 6.82
CA TYR A 207 4.67 10.69 5.46
C TYR A 207 3.96 9.46 4.87
N ALA A 208 3.45 8.53 5.69
CA ALA A 208 2.88 7.27 5.20
C ALA A 208 1.81 7.41 4.09
N PRO A 209 0.91 8.42 4.13
CA PRO A 209 -0.01 8.65 3.01
C PRO A 209 0.69 9.03 1.71
N GLN A 210 1.86 9.65 1.78
CA GLN A 210 2.67 10.10 0.65
C GLN A 210 3.69 9.02 0.23
N LYS A 211 3.98 8.93 -1.06
CA LYS A 211 5.02 8.03 -1.59
C LYS A 211 6.42 8.64 -1.50
N THR A 212 6.85 9.01 -0.29
CA THR A 212 8.20 9.58 -0.08
C THR A 212 9.28 8.52 -0.34
N ALA A 213 10.16 8.74 -1.31
CA ALA A 213 11.32 7.88 -1.51
C ALA A 213 12.35 8.09 -0.38
N ILE A 214 12.84 7.02 0.24
CA ILE A 214 13.84 7.11 1.31
C ILE A 214 15.04 6.26 0.91
N THR A 215 16.21 6.89 0.86
CA THR A 215 17.47 6.23 0.46
C THR A 215 18.59 6.56 1.44
N VAL A 216 19.51 5.64 1.65
CA VAL A 216 20.74 5.85 2.41
C VAL A 216 21.93 5.85 1.47
N VAL A 217 22.75 6.90 1.53
CA VAL A 217 23.95 7.05 0.71
C VAL A 217 25.18 7.08 1.61
N LYS A 218 26.14 6.20 1.33
CA LYS A 218 27.44 6.22 2.00
C LYS A 218 28.35 7.28 1.38
N GLN A 219 28.93 8.13 2.21
CA GLN A 219 29.87 9.17 1.78
C GLN A 219 31.09 9.25 2.72
N PRO A 220 32.20 9.90 2.32
CA PRO A 220 33.28 10.19 3.25
C PRO A 220 32.78 11.01 4.45
N ARG A 221 33.28 10.71 5.65
CA ARG A 221 32.91 11.44 6.88
C ARG A 221 33.22 12.93 6.74
N GLY A 222 32.32 13.79 7.20
CA GLY A 222 32.43 15.25 7.06
C GLY A 222 32.21 15.79 5.65
N ALA A 223 31.87 14.95 4.66
CA ALA A 223 31.49 15.42 3.33
C ALA A 223 30.15 16.17 3.39
N THR A 224 30.07 17.26 2.61
CA THR A 224 28.82 17.99 2.41
C THR A 224 27.96 17.25 1.38
N PRO A 225 26.68 16.97 1.67
CA PRO A 225 25.79 16.37 0.70
C PRO A 225 25.54 17.32 -0.48
N PRO A 226 25.21 16.81 -1.68
CA PRO A 226 24.77 17.66 -2.78
C PRO A 226 23.48 18.43 -2.41
N PRO A 227 23.25 19.62 -3.00
CA PRO A 227 22.00 20.36 -2.81
C PRO A 227 20.77 19.52 -3.14
N ALA A 228 19.78 19.56 -2.26
CA ALA A 228 18.53 18.81 -2.42
C ALA A 228 17.58 19.53 -3.40
N PRO A 229 17.02 18.84 -4.40
CA PRO A 229 15.94 19.39 -5.23
C PRO A 229 14.71 19.83 -4.44
N GLN A 230 13.80 20.57 -5.08
CA GLN A 230 12.52 20.98 -4.49
C GLN A 230 11.72 19.77 -3.98
N LEU A 231 11.08 19.91 -2.82
CA LEU A 231 10.33 18.87 -2.11
C LEU A 231 11.17 17.65 -1.71
N THR A 232 12.50 17.78 -1.67
CA THR A 232 13.39 16.72 -1.17
C THR A 232 14.24 17.24 -0.02
N ARG A 233 14.77 16.33 0.80
CA ARG A 233 15.62 16.67 1.94
C ARG A 233 16.86 15.79 2.02
N ALA A 234 17.95 16.39 2.48
CA ALA A 234 19.20 15.71 2.80
C ALA A 234 19.42 15.73 4.32
N VAL A 235 19.70 14.57 4.90
CA VAL A 235 20.08 14.43 6.31
C VAL A 235 21.47 13.81 6.37
N VAL A 236 22.39 14.37 7.14
CA VAL A 236 23.70 13.77 7.42
C VAL A 236 23.68 13.24 8.85
N ILE A 237 23.96 11.96 9.02
CA ILE A 237 24.07 11.30 10.32
C ILE A 237 25.51 10.86 10.50
N GLU A 238 26.21 11.42 11.48
CA GLU A 238 27.61 11.06 11.74
C GLU A 238 28.02 11.20 13.21
N SER A 239 28.95 10.37 13.64
CA SER A 239 29.58 10.44 14.94
C SER A 239 30.36 11.74 15.11
N GLY A 240 30.12 12.43 16.23
CA GLY A 240 30.69 13.76 16.50
C GLY A 240 30.21 14.34 17.81
N ASP A 241 30.32 15.66 17.97
CA ASP A 241 29.74 16.35 19.11
C ASP A 241 28.22 16.42 18.97
N ALA A 242 27.52 16.12 20.07
CA ALA A 242 26.07 15.98 20.08
C ALA A 242 25.37 17.26 19.59
N THR A 243 24.69 17.18 18.44
CA THR A 243 23.95 18.30 17.85
C THR A 243 22.87 17.83 16.90
N LEU A 244 21.79 18.61 16.86
CA LEU A 244 20.77 18.59 15.82
C LEU A 244 20.75 19.98 15.17
N SER A 245 21.15 20.08 13.90
CA SER A 245 21.40 21.38 13.26
C SER A 245 20.95 21.45 11.80
N VAL A 246 20.29 22.55 11.42
CA VAL A 246 20.05 22.93 10.02
C VAL A 246 21.28 23.69 9.54
N VAL A 247 22.12 23.01 8.77
CA VAL A 247 23.33 23.60 8.17
C VAL A 247 22.93 24.35 6.91
N ASN A 248 23.54 25.52 6.68
CA ASN A 248 23.20 26.40 5.55
C ASN A 248 21.72 26.85 5.55
N ALA A 249 21.14 27.07 6.74
CA ALA A 249 19.78 27.57 6.92
C ALA A 249 19.46 28.74 5.96
N GLY A 250 18.32 28.63 5.26
CA GLY A 250 17.83 29.62 4.30
C GLY A 250 18.53 29.62 2.94
N ARG A 251 19.42 28.65 2.66
CA ARG A 251 20.14 28.52 1.38
C ARG A 251 19.76 27.25 0.63
N SER A 252 20.03 27.20 -0.67
CA SER A 252 19.69 26.06 -1.52
C SER A 252 20.47 24.77 -1.19
N ASP A 253 21.62 24.88 -0.53
CA ASP A 253 22.46 23.77 -0.07
C ASP A 253 22.22 23.40 1.41
N VAL A 254 21.00 23.64 1.89
CA VAL A 254 20.56 23.33 3.25
C VAL A 254 20.41 21.82 3.49
N TYR A 255 20.87 21.36 4.65
CA TYR A 255 20.71 19.97 5.08
C TYR A 255 20.61 19.88 6.61
N LEU A 256 20.01 18.80 7.11
CA LEU A 256 19.95 18.52 8.53
C LEU A 256 21.16 17.69 8.92
N LYS A 257 21.95 18.15 9.88
CA LYS A 257 23.01 17.37 10.51
C LYS A 257 22.56 16.86 11.87
N VAL A 258 22.63 15.55 12.03
CA VAL A 258 22.44 14.83 13.29
C VAL A 258 23.79 14.23 13.67
N ALA A 259 24.33 14.64 14.81
CA ALA A 259 25.59 14.09 15.31
C ALA A 259 25.53 13.78 16.81
N GLY A 260 26.34 12.82 17.22
CA GLY A 260 26.45 12.32 18.60
C GLY A 260 27.31 11.07 18.63
N ARG A 261 27.64 10.52 19.81
CA ARG A 261 28.34 9.22 19.94
C ARG A 261 27.44 8.23 20.67
N GLY A 262 27.32 7.01 20.14
CA GLY A 262 26.48 5.97 20.76
C GLY A 262 25.04 6.45 20.95
N ASP A 263 24.50 6.28 22.16
CA ASP A 263 23.11 6.64 22.50
C ASP A 263 22.78 8.14 22.30
N GLN A 264 23.79 9.02 22.23
CA GLN A 264 23.57 10.44 21.97
C GLN A 264 22.92 10.69 20.60
N LEU A 265 23.16 9.82 19.61
CA LEU A 265 22.49 9.92 18.30
C LEU A 265 20.98 9.67 18.44
N ALA A 266 20.59 8.67 19.23
CA ALA A 266 19.19 8.40 19.53
C ALA A 266 18.56 9.57 20.31
N ASP A 267 19.27 10.15 21.27
CA ASP A 267 18.83 11.35 21.99
C ASP A 267 18.56 12.52 21.01
N GLN A 268 19.50 12.80 20.10
CA GLN A 268 19.35 13.91 19.14
C GLN A 268 18.17 13.70 18.17
N LEU A 269 17.84 12.46 17.83
CA LEU A 269 16.68 12.14 16.99
C LEU A 269 15.34 12.21 17.74
N SER A 270 15.36 12.21 19.08
CA SER A 270 14.13 12.14 19.87
C SER A 270 13.08 13.23 19.59
N PRO A 271 13.40 14.49 19.20
CA PRO A 271 12.38 15.47 18.82
C PRO A 271 11.66 15.07 17.52
N VAL A 272 12.35 14.44 16.58
CA VAL A 272 11.77 13.94 15.33
C VAL A 272 10.93 12.69 15.62
N VAL A 273 11.48 11.74 16.38
CA VAL A 273 10.79 10.50 16.80
C VAL A 273 9.49 10.79 17.54
N ASN A 274 9.52 11.73 18.49
CA ASN A 274 8.36 12.10 19.30
C ASN A 274 7.47 13.17 18.62
N GLN A 275 7.71 13.52 17.35
CA GLN A 275 6.95 14.54 16.60
C GLN A 275 6.85 15.89 17.35
N LEU A 276 7.94 16.31 18.00
CA LEU A 276 8.09 17.56 18.74
C LEU A 276 8.98 18.58 17.99
N GLN A 277 9.40 18.25 16.77
CA GLN A 277 10.28 19.10 15.96
C GLN A 277 9.69 20.49 15.70
N SER A 278 8.36 20.60 15.61
CA SER A 278 7.65 21.87 15.39
C SER A 278 7.87 22.91 16.51
N LEU A 279 8.33 22.49 17.70
CA LEU A 279 8.69 23.37 18.80
C LEU A 279 10.08 24.00 18.63
N LEU A 280 10.94 23.42 17.79
CA LEU A 280 12.32 23.85 17.60
C LEU A 280 12.41 24.95 16.52
N GLN A 281 11.89 26.14 16.83
CA GLN A 281 11.90 27.32 15.95
C GLN A 281 13.29 27.99 15.84
N ILE A 282 14.35 27.20 15.94
CA ILE A 282 15.75 27.61 15.89
C ILE A 282 16.52 26.66 14.96
N PRO A 283 17.62 27.11 14.33
CA PRO A 283 18.39 26.28 13.42
C PRO A 283 19.24 25.22 14.13
N ASN A 284 19.58 25.41 15.40
CA ASN A 284 20.48 24.52 16.14
C ASN A 284 19.89 24.18 17.50
N ALA A 285 19.86 22.91 17.84
CA ALA A 285 19.48 22.40 19.14
C ALA A 285 20.47 21.32 19.59
N ARG A 286 20.50 21.10 20.90
CA ARG A 286 21.15 19.94 21.50
C ARG A 286 20.15 19.30 22.44
N VAL A 287 19.91 18.02 22.24
CA VAL A 287 19.05 17.23 23.12
C VAL A 287 19.91 16.66 24.23
N GLU A 288 19.58 17.00 25.47
CA GLU A 288 20.30 16.50 26.65
C GLU A 288 19.77 15.15 27.13
N LYS A 289 18.49 14.85 26.83
CA LYS A 289 17.81 13.62 27.23
C LYS A 289 16.69 13.29 26.25
N ALA A 290 16.67 12.05 25.74
CA ALA A 290 15.53 11.58 24.96
C ALA A 290 14.21 11.68 25.73
N GLY A 291 13.19 12.21 25.06
CA GLY A 291 11.81 12.05 25.47
C GLY A 291 11.26 10.68 25.04
N SER A 292 10.25 10.19 25.76
CA SER A 292 9.42 9.08 25.31
C SER A 292 7.95 9.43 25.48
N ARG A 293 7.14 9.19 24.45
CA ARG A 293 5.69 9.09 24.63
C ARG A 293 5.41 7.73 25.26
N SER A 294 4.99 7.72 26.52
CA SER A 294 4.57 6.50 27.21
C SER A 294 3.22 6.07 26.65
N GLU A 295 3.21 5.34 25.53
CA GLU A 295 2.02 4.59 25.13
C GLU A 295 2.00 3.31 25.97
N THR A 296 1.20 3.31 27.03
CA THR A 296 0.91 2.08 27.76
C THR A 296 0.23 1.13 26.79
N ALA A 297 0.89 0.03 26.46
CA ALA A 297 0.29 -1.06 25.69
C ALA A 297 -0.92 -1.59 26.47
N SER A 298 -2.10 -1.09 26.13
CA SER A 298 -3.37 -1.60 26.58
C SER A 298 -3.79 -2.68 25.60
N ASP A 299 -4.30 -3.79 26.12
CA ASP A 299 -4.93 -4.80 25.28
C ASP A 299 -6.31 -4.32 24.80
N GLU A 300 -6.89 -3.30 25.43
CA GLU A 300 -8.15 -2.68 25.01
C GLU A 300 -7.91 -1.25 24.49
N LEU A 301 -8.36 -0.99 23.27
CA LEU A 301 -8.27 0.32 22.60
C LEU A 301 -9.66 0.76 22.12
N THR A 302 -10.00 2.02 22.38
CA THR A 302 -11.24 2.61 21.88
C THR A 302 -11.16 2.96 20.39
N PHE A 303 -12.29 2.97 19.69
CA PHE A 303 -12.38 3.43 18.31
C PHE A 303 -11.85 4.86 18.15
N GLY A 304 -12.09 5.72 19.15
CA GLY A 304 -11.52 7.07 19.21
C GLY A 304 -9.98 7.08 19.24
N GLN A 305 -9.35 6.21 20.04
CA GLN A 305 -7.89 6.07 20.07
C GLN A 305 -7.33 5.51 18.75
N LEU A 306 -8.07 4.61 18.10
CA LEU A 306 -7.72 4.03 16.80
C LEU A 306 -8.09 4.93 15.61
N ASN A 307 -8.65 6.12 15.87
CA ASN A 307 -9.20 7.04 14.86
C ASN A 307 -10.21 6.36 13.89
N ILE A 308 -10.92 5.34 14.37
CA ILE A 308 -12.02 4.69 13.66
C ILE A 308 -13.25 5.57 13.82
N LYS A 309 -13.75 6.08 12.70
CA LYS A 309 -14.97 6.90 12.62
C LYS A 309 -15.82 6.36 11.48
N GLY A 310 -17.14 6.35 11.67
CA GLY A 310 -18.04 5.84 10.64
C GLY A 310 -19.45 6.36 10.82
N GLU A 311 -20.00 6.88 9.74
CA GLU A 311 -21.38 7.34 9.64
C GLU A 311 -21.90 6.95 8.26
N SER A 312 -23.16 6.53 8.20
CA SER A 312 -23.81 6.20 6.94
C SER A 312 -25.30 6.55 6.99
N THR A 313 -25.82 6.99 5.86
CA THR A 313 -27.23 7.31 5.67
C THR A 313 -27.84 6.31 4.68
N VAL A 314 -28.95 5.66 5.06
CA VAL A 314 -29.45 4.45 4.41
C VAL A 314 -30.93 4.57 4.08
N LEU A 315 -31.29 4.32 2.82
CA LEU A 315 -32.69 4.28 2.36
C LEU A 315 -33.12 2.89 1.82
N ARG A 316 -32.14 2.00 1.57
CA ARG A 316 -32.37 0.61 1.16
C ARG A 316 -31.27 -0.30 1.67
N THR A 317 -30.08 -0.09 1.15
CA THR A 317 -28.86 -0.78 1.53
C THR A 317 -27.73 0.23 1.50
N SER A 318 -26.83 0.15 2.48
CA SER A 318 -25.58 0.90 2.49
C SER A 318 -24.51 0.02 3.09
N LYS A 319 -23.26 0.31 2.74
CA LYS A 319 -22.09 -0.34 3.31
C LYS A 319 -21.23 0.74 3.95
N LEU A 320 -20.94 0.58 5.23
CA LEU A 320 -19.95 1.39 5.94
C LEU A 320 -18.77 0.48 6.26
N THR A 321 -17.58 0.80 5.75
CA THR A 321 -16.36 0.06 6.08
C THR A 321 -15.48 0.96 6.93
N VAL A 322 -15.09 0.45 8.10
CA VAL A 322 -14.07 1.05 8.95
C VAL A 322 -13.04 -0.02 9.30
N GLY A 323 -11.85 0.38 9.70
CA GLY A 323 -10.84 -0.62 10.04
C GLY A 323 -9.58 -0.01 10.59
N VAL A 324 -8.73 -0.90 11.06
CA VAL A 324 -7.44 -0.56 11.67
C VAL A 324 -6.40 -1.59 11.25
N ASP A 325 -5.16 -1.17 11.13
CA ASP A 325 -4.06 -2.09 10.89
C ASP A 325 -3.81 -2.93 12.14
N ARG A 326 -3.53 -4.21 11.97
CA ARG A 326 -3.29 -5.16 13.07
C ARG A 326 -2.17 -4.70 13.98
N SER A 327 -1.14 -4.03 13.44
CA SER A 327 -0.03 -3.49 14.23
C SER A 327 -0.45 -2.37 15.21
N ALA A 328 -1.56 -1.67 14.95
CA ALA A 328 -2.09 -0.65 15.84
C ALA A 328 -2.65 -1.25 17.15
N LEU A 329 -3.03 -2.52 17.13
CA LEU A 329 -3.42 -3.26 18.32
C LEU A 329 -2.21 -3.74 19.13
N GLY A 330 -0.98 -3.50 18.65
CA GLY A 330 0.29 -3.85 19.30
C GLY A 330 0.95 -5.09 18.70
N ALA A 331 1.71 -5.80 19.55
CA ALA A 331 2.40 -7.05 19.19
C ALA A 331 1.43 -8.19 18.81
N ARG A 332 1.97 -9.34 18.41
CA ARG A 332 1.22 -10.52 17.91
C ARG A 332 -0.07 -10.81 18.68
N ILE A 333 -1.15 -10.96 17.91
CA ILE A 333 -2.49 -11.30 18.39
C ILE A 333 -3.02 -12.57 17.73
N ASP A 334 -3.84 -13.32 18.46
CA ASP A 334 -4.54 -14.52 17.99
C ASP A 334 -6.07 -14.36 17.98
N GLY A 335 -6.56 -13.14 18.21
CA GLY A 335 -7.96 -12.78 18.08
C GLY A 335 -8.25 -11.37 18.61
N VAL A 336 -9.44 -10.87 18.33
CA VAL A 336 -9.92 -9.57 18.84
C VAL A 336 -11.34 -9.74 19.32
N GLN A 337 -11.71 -9.11 20.43
CA GLN A 337 -13.10 -8.93 20.83
C GLN A 337 -13.50 -7.49 20.57
N ALA A 338 -14.62 -7.27 19.89
CA ALA A 338 -15.16 -5.94 19.65
C ALA A 338 -16.34 -5.68 20.59
N HIS A 339 -16.30 -4.56 21.32
CA HIS A 339 -17.47 -3.99 21.99
C HIS A 339 -17.96 -2.80 21.16
N LEU A 340 -19.01 -3.03 20.38
CA LEU A 340 -19.57 -2.08 19.44
C LEU A 340 -20.70 -1.28 20.09
N LEU A 341 -20.54 0.04 20.07
CA LEU A 341 -21.55 1.02 20.42
C LEU A 341 -21.90 1.86 19.18
N ALA A 342 -23.18 1.98 18.85
CA ALA A 342 -23.63 2.84 17.76
C ALA A 342 -24.98 3.50 18.08
N ASN A 343 -25.20 4.68 17.49
CA ASN A 343 -26.49 5.35 17.50
C ASN A 343 -27.07 5.34 16.09
N TYR A 344 -28.39 5.25 15.98
CA TYR A 344 -29.07 5.32 14.70
C TYR A 344 -30.44 5.99 14.83
N THR A 345 -31.00 6.46 13.71
CA THR A 345 -32.36 7.00 13.66
C THR A 345 -33.35 5.92 14.14
N PRO A 346 -34.14 6.15 15.20
CA PRO A 346 -35.13 5.17 15.68
C PRO A 346 -36.02 4.63 14.54
N VAL A 347 -36.14 3.32 14.46
CA VAL A 347 -36.89 2.63 13.39
C VAL A 347 -38.34 2.49 13.82
N ALA A 348 -39.27 3.11 13.10
CA ALA A 348 -40.69 3.00 13.41
C ALA A 348 -41.17 1.54 13.33
N SER A 349 -42.09 1.13 14.19
CA SER A 349 -42.68 -0.23 14.24
C SER A 349 -43.21 -0.81 12.92
N LEU A 350 -43.48 0.03 11.91
CA LEU A 350 -43.98 -0.39 10.60
C LEU A 350 -42.88 -0.49 9.52
N ASP A 351 -41.67 -0.05 9.83
CA ASP A 351 -40.49 -0.15 8.99
C ASP A 351 -39.61 -1.33 9.46
N SER A 352 -38.62 -1.70 8.65
CA SER A 352 -37.65 -2.74 9.03
C SER A 352 -36.24 -2.29 8.73
N ALA A 353 -35.32 -2.62 9.63
CA ALA A 353 -33.91 -2.33 9.46
C ALA A 353 -33.05 -3.41 10.11
N SER A 354 -31.86 -3.62 9.56
CA SER A 354 -30.88 -4.56 10.10
C SER A 354 -29.47 -4.08 9.84
N VAL A 355 -28.57 -4.49 10.73
CA VAL A 355 -27.12 -4.40 10.54
C VAL A 355 -26.53 -5.79 10.54
N MET A 356 -25.64 -6.06 9.59
CA MET A 356 -24.78 -7.23 9.59
C MET A 356 -23.33 -6.74 9.59
N VAL A 357 -22.54 -7.22 10.55
CA VAL A 357 -21.13 -6.86 10.69
C VAL A 357 -20.27 -8.00 10.18
N ARG A 358 -19.34 -7.68 9.29
CA ARG A 358 -18.35 -8.61 8.76
C ARG A 358 -16.95 -8.16 9.16
N ALA A 359 -16.13 -9.09 9.60
CA ALA A 359 -14.70 -8.89 9.73
C ALA A 359 -14.00 -9.49 8.50
N ASN A 360 -13.34 -8.67 7.68
CA ASN A 360 -12.62 -9.10 6.47
C ASN A 360 -13.45 -10.06 5.56
N GLY A 361 -14.76 -9.77 5.43
CA GLY A 361 -15.72 -10.52 4.60
C GLY A 361 -16.51 -11.61 5.35
N GLN A 362 -16.09 -12.01 6.55
CA GLN A 362 -16.74 -13.06 7.34
C GLN A 362 -17.73 -12.48 8.34
N VAL A 363 -18.95 -13.02 8.42
CA VAL A 363 -19.99 -12.50 9.34
C VAL A 363 -19.63 -12.81 10.78
N VAL A 364 -19.55 -11.77 11.61
CA VAL A 364 -19.25 -11.89 13.06
C VAL A 364 -20.43 -11.47 13.93
N TYR A 365 -21.35 -10.67 13.39
CA TYR A 365 -22.54 -10.22 14.12
C TYR A 365 -23.69 -9.85 13.18
N THR A 366 -24.93 -10.05 13.63
CA THR A 366 -26.13 -9.57 12.92
C THR A 366 -27.21 -9.20 13.92
N SER A 367 -27.94 -8.11 13.66
CA SER A 367 -29.02 -7.67 14.53
C SER A 367 -30.07 -6.80 13.81
N PRO A 368 -31.36 -6.92 14.15
CA PRO A 368 -32.36 -5.94 13.74
C PRO A 368 -32.15 -4.59 14.46
N LEU A 369 -32.41 -3.48 13.77
CA LEU A 369 -32.45 -2.14 14.37
C LEU A 369 -33.91 -1.77 14.70
N ASN A 370 -34.14 -1.08 15.82
CA ASN A 370 -35.48 -0.91 16.40
C ASN A 370 -35.76 0.54 16.89
N GLU A 371 -36.82 0.74 17.65
CA GLU A 371 -37.24 2.05 18.15
C GLU A 371 -36.28 2.67 19.19
N SER A 372 -35.28 1.93 19.70
CA SER A 372 -34.34 2.44 20.71
C SER A 372 -33.34 3.46 20.16
N GLY A 373 -33.06 3.41 18.85
CA GLY A 373 -32.02 4.24 18.22
C GLY A 373 -30.59 3.93 18.69
N ARG A 374 -30.36 2.79 19.36
CA ARG A 374 -29.06 2.41 19.92
C ARG A 374 -28.71 0.94 19.66
N LEU A 375 -27.43 0.68 19.46
CA LEU A 375 -26.84 -0.64 19.35
C LEU A 375 -25.71 -0.75 20.38
N ASP A 376 -25.75 -1.82 21.18
CA ASP A 376 -24.71 -2.22 22.12
C ASP A 376 -24.51 -3.73 21.93
N ALA A 377 -23.35 -4.10 21.41
CA ALA A 377 -23.06 -5.48 20.99
C ALA A 377 -21.61 -5.85 21.29
N THR A 378 -21.40 -7.09 21.72
CA THR A 378 -20.06 -7.67 21.86
C THR A 378 -19.96 -8.93 20.99
N PHE A 379 -18.87 -9.04 20.22
CA PHE A 379 -18.60 -10.20 19.39
C PHE A 379 -17.10 -10.44 19.24
N ASP A 380 -16.72 -11.69 19.00
CA ASP A 380 -15.32 -12.08 18.78
C ASP A 380 -15.01 -12.12 17.28
N VAL A 381 -13.80 -11.68 16.93
CA VAL A 381 -13.15 -11.84 15.63
C VAL A 381 -12.04 -12.90 15.81
N PRO A 382 -12.27 -14.13 15.32
CA PRO A 382 -11.27 -15.20 15.35
C PRO A 382 -9.99 -14.87 14.57
N SER A 383 -8.87 -15.51 14.90
CA SER A 383 -7.57 -15.24 14.27
C SER A 383 -7.57 -15.49 12.77
N GLU A 384 -8.31 -16.50 12.30
CA GLU A 384 -8.45 -16.85 10.89
C GLU A 384 -9.10 -15.75 10.04
N PHE A 385 -9.82 -14.81 10.67
CA PHE A 385 -10.41 -13.66 9.98
C PHE A 385 -9.50 -12.43 10.04
N LEU A 386 -8.44 -12.45 10.88
CA LEU A 386 -7.50 -11.35 10.98
C LEU A 386 -6.54 -11.38 9.78
N LYS A 387 -6.51 -10.27 9.04
CA LYS A 387 -5.50 -9.99 8.02
C LYS A 387 -4.54 -8.92 8.54
N GLN A 388 -3.65 -8.42 7.68
CA GLN A 388 -2.80 -7.28 8.00
C GLN A 388 -3.63 -6.06 8.45
N ARG A 389 -4.79 -5.86 7.82
CA ARG A 389 -5.81 -4.91 8.22
C ARG A 389 -7.04 -5.64 8.74
N ILE A 390 -7.66 -5.09 9.78
CA ILE A 390 -8.89 -5.59 10.38
C ILE A 390 -10.01 -4.65 9.91
N ASP A 391 -10.65 -5.01 8.80
CA ASP A 391 -11.79 -4.26 8.29
C ASP A 391 -13.09 -4.81 8.87
N LEU A 392 -13.85 -3.91 9.50
CA LEU A 392 -15.22 -4.11 9.96
C LEU A 392 -16.16 -3.47 8.95
N GLU A 393 -16.89 -4.31 8.23
CA GLU A 393 -17.89 -3.90 7.25
C GLU A 393 -19.27 -4.00 7.86
N PHE A 394 -20.03 -2.91 7.80
CA PHE A 394 -21.39 -2.78 8.30
C PHE A 394 -22.33 -2.74 7.11
N ASP A 395 -22.93 -3.88 6.81
CA ASP A 395 -23.99 -4.03 5.82
C ASP A 395 -25.31 -3.59 6.45
N LEU A 396 -25.72 -2.36 6.14
CA LEU A 396 -26.94 -1.74 6.66
C LEU A 396 -28.06 -1.94 5.66
N THR A 397 -29.21 -2.40 6.13
CA THR A 397 -30.44 -2.49 5.33
C THR A 397 -31.54 -1.72 6.04
N PHE A 398 -32.26 -0.88 5.30
CA PHE A 398 -33.45 -0.18 5.78
C PHE A 398 -34.54 -0.30 4.71
N SER A 399 -35.72 -0.77 5.11
CA SER A 399 -36.87 -0.93 4.22
C SER A 399 -38.06 -0.18 4.83
N PRO A 400 -38.28 1.09 4.42
CA PRO A 400 -39.43 1.85 4.85
C PRO A 400 -40.71 1.34 4.18
N ARG A 401 -41.85 1.46 4.86
CA ARG A 401 -43.15 0.98 4.34
C ARG A 401 -43.60 1.68 3.06
N GLN A 402 -43.24 2.96 2.89
CA GLN A 402 -43.45 3.71 1.67
C GLN A 402 -42.08 4.07 1.09
N LEU A 403 -41.69 3.48 -0.04
CA LEU A 403 -40.40 3.77 -0.71
C LEU A 403 -40.42 5.05 -1.56
N CYS A 404 -41.59 5.61 -1.86
CA CYS A 404 -41.76 6.74 -2.79
C CYS A 404 -42.62 7.85 -2.17
N SER A 405 -42.06 8.59 -1.21
CA SER A 405 -42.62 9.84 -0.70
C SER A 405 -41.52 10.91 -0.67
N PRO A 406 -41.83 12.17 -1.04
CA PRO A 406 -40.88 13.28 -0.97
C PRO A 406 -40.37 13.59 0.45
N THR A 407 -40.95 12.96 1.48
CA THR A 407 -40.62 13.18 2.90
C THR A 407 -39.99 11.97 3.58
N ILE A 408 -39.52 10.96 2.85
CA ILE A 408 -38.87 9.81 3.49
C ILE A 408 -37.53 10.26 4.06
N ALA A 409 -37.41 10.17 5.39
CA ALA A 409 -36.15 10.37 6.07
C ALA A 409 -35.34 9.06 5.99
N PRO A 410 -34.08 9.11 5.54
CA PRO A 410 -33.21 7.95 5.58
C PRO A 410 -32.84 7.61 7.04
N LEU A 411 -32.43 6.36 7.27
CA LEU A 411 -31.85 5.93 8.53
C LEU A 411 -30.38 6.36 8.58
N THR A 412 -30.00 7.17 9.55
CA THR A 412 -28.59 7.47 9.81
C THR A 412 -28.08 6.46 10.83
N PHE A 413 -26.91 5.86 10.59
CA PHE A 413 -26.21 4.95 11.50
C PHE A 413 -24.81 5.51 11.76
N GLN A 414 -24.43 5.65 13.03
CA GLN A 414 -23.19 6.29 13.43
C GLN A 414 -22.49 5.49 14.53
N LEU A 415 -21.21 5.20 14.33
CA LEU A 415 -20.36 4.52 15.32
C LEU A 415 -20.01 5.47 16.46
N ASP A 416 -20.13 5.00 17.70
CA ASP A 416 -19.70 5.74 18.89
C ASP A 416 -18.19 5.52 19.10
N PRO A 417 -17.37 6.58 19.26
CA PRO A 417 -15.93 6.47 19.46
C PRO A 417 -15.54 5.74 20.76
N ARG A 418 -16.49 5.52 21.69
CA ARG A 418 -16.29 4.72 22.90
C ARG A 418 -16.36 3.21 22.69
N SER A 419 -16.75 2.75 21.50
CA SER A 419 -16.60 1.34 21.11
C SER A 419 -15.15 0.88 21.32
N THR A 420 -14.91 -0.38 21.66
CA THR A 420 -13.56 -0.89 21.95
C THR A 420 -13.20 -2.13 21.14
N LEU A 421 -11.91 -2.30 20.89
CA LEU A 421 -11.29 -3.53 20.42
C LEU A 421 -10.34 -4.03 21.51
N THR A 422 -10.56 -5.25 21.96
CA THR A 422 -9.72 -5.94 22.94
C THR A 422 -8.91 -7.04 22.25
N ALA A 423 -7.61 -6.83 22.12
CA ALA A 423 -6.64 -7.74 21.56
C ALA A 423 -6.38 -8.94 22.48
N ARG A 424 -6.41 -10.16 21.93
CA ARG A 424 -5.91 -11.37 22.60
C ARG A 424 -4.48 -11.63 22.11
N ARG A 425 -3.53 -11.56 23.04
CA ARG A 425 -2.09 -11.73 22.75
C ARG A 425 -1.74 -13.19 22.59
N GLY A 426 -0.84 -13.47 21.65
CA GLY A 426 -0.28 -14.81 21.46
C GLY A 426 -0.48 -15.35 20.05
N GLY A 427 -0.40 -16.68 19.92
CA GLY A 427 -0.45 -17.39 18.65
C GLY A 427 0.94 -17.77 18.09
N PRO A 428 0.97 -18.69 17.12
CA PRO A 428 2.19 -19.06 16.42
C PRO A 428 2.71 -17.87 15.59
N ALA A 429 4.02 -17.84 15.35
CA ALA A 429 4.62 -16.90 14.41
C ALA A 429 4.01 -17.06 13.02
N LEU A 430 3.77 -15.91 12.37
CA LEU A 430 3.21 -15.87 11.04
C LEU A 430 4.35 -15.81 10.02
N GLY A 431 4.33 -16.72 9.05
CA GLY A 431 5.13 -16.58 7.84
C GLY A 431 4.44 -15.67 6.82
N GLY A 432 5.14 -15.41 5.71
CA GLY A 432 4.62 -14.64 4.60
C GLY A 432 4.75 -13.13 4.75
N PHE A 433 4.65 -12.42 3.63
CA PHE A 433 4.82 -10.97 3.59
C PHE A 433 3.76 -10.21 4.39
N SER A 434 2.53 -10.75 4.47
CA SER A 434 1.41 -10.18 5.23
C SER A 434 1.57 -10.22 6.76
N SER A 435 2.58 -10.92 7.27
CA SER A 435 2.86 -11.02 8.71
C SER A 435 3.40 -9.70 9.29
N VAL A 436 4.10 -8.93 8.46
CA VAL A 436 4.69 -7.63 8.77
C VAL A 436 3.72 -6.53 8.28
N PRO A 437 3.49 -5.45 9.05
CA PRO A 437 4.27 -4.97 10.19
C PRO A 437 3.97 -5.59 11.55
N SER A 438 2.90 -6.39 11.68
CA SER A 438 2.41 -6.81 13.00
C SER A 438 3.42 -7.63 13.83
N GLU A 439 4.21 -8.46 13.17
CA GLU A 439 5.25 -9.28 13.81
C GLU A 439 6.50 -8.50 14.22
N PHE A 440 6.68 -7.28 13.69
CA PHE A 440 7.82 -6.40 13.96
C PHE A 440 7.45 -5.24 14.91
N SER A 441 6.18 -5.15 15.31
CA SER A 441 5.67 -4.08 16.17
C SER A 441 5.95 -4.35 17.66
N PRO A 442 6.44 -3.36 18.44
CA PRO A 442 6.97 -2.06 18.00
C PRO A 442 8.47 -2.09 17.70
N GLU A 443 9.19 -3.16 18.06
CA GLU A 443 10.65 -3.29 17.96
C GLU A 443 11.01 -4.59 17.23
N PHE A 444 12.00 -4.51 16.35
CA PHE A 444 12.56 -5.66 15.64
C PHE A 444 14.07 -5.48 15.43
N LEU A 445 14.78 -6.58 15.23
CA LEU A 445 16.22 -6.57 15.00
C LEU A 445 16.54 -6.37 13.52
N VAL A 446 17.65 -5.70 13.23
CA VAL A 446 18.21 -5.57 11.88
C VAL A 446 19.66 -6.03 11.93
N ALA A 447 20.07 -6.92 11.02
CA ALA A 447 21.44 -7.42 10.97
C ALA A 447 22.02 -7.40 9.56
N PHE A 448 23.33 -7.20 9.53
CA PHE A 448 24.15 -7.03 8.32
C PHE A 448 25.36 -7.96 8.40
N ASP A 449 25.65 -8.72 7.35
CA ASP A 449 26.90 -9.49 7.27
C ASP A 449 28.07 -8.71 6.65
N GLY A 450 27.79 -7.52 6.11
CA GLY A 450 28.80 -6.64 5.52
C GLY A 450 29.34 -7.14 4.17
N SER A 451 28.64 -8.08 3.53
CA SER A 451 29.04 -8.62 2.22
C SER A 451 28.70 -7.69 1.06
N ASN A 452 27.82 -6.70 1.27
CA ASN A 452 27.49 -5.66 0.30
C ASN A 452 27.57 -4.23 0.89
N PRO A 453 28.22 -3.28 0.19
CA PRO A 453 28.23 -1.88 0.61
C PRO A 453 26.83 -1.25 0.73
N ASP A 454 25.82 -1.75 0.01
CA ASP A 454 24.48 -1.13 -0.05
C ASP A 454 23.45 -1.77 0.91
N GLU A 455 23.86 -2.71 1.77
CA GLU A 455 22.94 -3.36 2.73
C GLU A 455 22.16 -2.38 3.61
N LEU A 456 22.78 -1.28 4.03
CA LEU A 456 22.09 -0.28 4.85
C LEU A 456 21.03 0.49 4.06
N ASP A 457 21.24 0.73 2.76
CA ASP A 457 20.22 1.32 1.89
C ASP A 457 19.05 0.35 1.71
N TYR A 458 19.34 -0.92 1.42
CA TYR A 458 18.32 -1.95 1.25
C TYR A 458 17.49 -2.14 2.51
N ALA A 459 18.14 -2.17 3.68
CA ALA A 459 17.43 -2.20 4.95
C ALA A 459 16.58 -0.94 5.16
N ALA A 460 17.09 0.25 4.87
CA ALA A 460 16.33 1.48 5.06
C ALA A 460 15.07 1.55 4.19
N ARG A 461 15.13 1.07 2.94
CA ARG A 461 13.95 0.95 2.06
C ARG A 461 12.91 -0.01 2.63
N LEU A 462 13.33 -1.21 3.03
CA LEU A 462 12.42 -2.20 3.63
C LEU A 462 11.84 -1.71 4.97
N VAL A 463 12.65 -1.11 5.84
CA VAL A 463 12.18 -0.49 7.09
C VAL A 463 11.18 0.63 6.81
N ALA A 464 11.41 1.45 5.77
CA ALA A 464 10.47 2.47 5.36
C ALA A 464 9.13 1.88 4.91
N ASP A 465 9.14 0.82 4.09
CA ASP A 465 7.91 0.19 3.62
C ASP A 465 7.12 -0.49 4.74
N ILE A 466 7.81 -1.13 5.68
CA ILE A 466 7.22 -1.69 6.88
C ILE A 466 6.61 -0.57 7.75
N ALA A 467 7.34 0.52 7.96
CA ALA A 467 6.88 1.63 8.79
C ALA A 467 5.70 2.39 8.17
N ARG A 468 5.63 2.51 6.84
CA ARG A 468 4.50 3.12 6.12
C ARG A 468 3.18 2.41 6.37
N THR A 469 3.24 1.09 6.51
CA THR A 469 2.05 0.25 6.72
C THR A 469 1.65 0.12 8.19
N SER A 470 2.34 0.83 9.10
CA SER A 470 2.09 0.75 10.54
C SER A 470 1.59 2.05 11.15
N GLY A 471 0.50 1.96 11.92
CA GLY A 471 0.05 3.06 12.78
C GLY A 471 0.98 3.34 13.97
N THR A 472 1.70 2.34 14.46
CA THR A 472 2.61 2.44 15.60
C THR A 472 4.05 2.77 15.19
N PRO A 473 4.83 3.48 16.02
CA PRO A 473 6.26 3.66 15.81
C PRO A 473 6.99 2.32 15.68
N MET A 474 7.75 2.17 14.59
CA MET A 474 8.62 1.01 14.37
C MET A 474 10.05 1.35 14.79
N MET A 475 10.62 0.54 15.67
CA MET A 475 11.93 0.74 16.28
C MET A 475 12.87 -0.37 15.80
N PRO A 476 13.51 -0.23 14.63
CA PRO A 476 14.55 -1.16 14.21
C PRO A 476 15.70 -1.13 15.23
N ARG A 477 16.38 -2.26 15.44
CA ARG A 477 17.58 -2.34 16.29
C ARG A 477 18.71 -3.09 15.62
N VAL A 478 19.79 -2.39 15.33
CA VAL A 478 20.95 -2.98 14.65
C VAL A 478 21.68 -3.91 15.61
N VAL A 479 21.97 -5.13 15.17
CA VAL A 479 22.76 -6.16 15.86
C VAL A 479 23.60 -6.95 14.84
N ASP A 480 24.51 -7.80 15.31
CA ASP A 480 25.20 -8.76 14.44
C ASP A 480 24.28 -9.93 14.02
N VAL A 481 24.67 -10.64 12.95
CA VAL A 481 23.86 -11.72 12.36
C VAL A 481 23.63 -12.88 13.32
N ASP A 482 24.60 -13.24 14.16
CA ASP A 482 24.45 -14.35 15.11
C ASP A 482 23.44 -13.96 16.21
N SER A 483 23.58 -12.76 16.77
CA SER A 483 22.62 -12.20 17.72
C SER A 483 21.20 -12.13 17.13
N ALA A 484 21.06 -11.72 15.86
CA ALA A 484 19.77 -11.75 15.19
C ALA A 484 19.28 -13.18 14.96
N ALA A 485 20.12 -14.12 14.52
CA ALA A 485 19.74 -15.50 14.26
C ALA A 485 19.34 -16.26 15.54
N ASP A 486 19.86 -15.88 16.71
CA ASP A 486 19.58 -16.55 17.98
C ASP A 486 18.45 -15.92 18.81
N SER A 487 18.04 -14.69 18.50
CA SER A 487 17.01 -13.95 19.25
C SER A 487 15.59 -14.53 19.13
N THR A 488 14.70 -14.23 20.07
CA THR A 488 13.25 -14.50 19.94
C THR A 488 12.45 -13.31 19.39
N THR A 489 13.11 -12.17 19.17
CA THR A 489 12.52 -10.98 18.54
C THR A 489 12.53 -11.14 17.02
N GLY A 490 11.48 -10.63 16.35
CA GLY A 490 11.44 -10.58 14.88
C GLY A 490 12.65 -9.86 14.30
N ALA A 491 13.12 -10.30 13.14
CA ALA A 491 14.39 -9.83 12.58
C ALA A 491 14.33 -9.60 11.06
N LEU A 492 14.93 -8.51 10.60
CA LEU A 492 15.31 -8.24 9.22
C LEU A 492 16.81 -8.54 9.07
N ILE A 493 17.16 -9.56 8.32
CA ILE A 493 18.55 -10.00 8.15
C ILE A 493 18.94 -9.79 6.69
N LEU A 494 20.04 -9.09 6.46
CA LEU A 494 20.65 -8.92 5.15
C LEU A 494 22.02 -9.60 5.19
N ALA A 495 22.10 -10.74 4.52
CA ALA A 495 23.32 -11.54 4.49
C ALA A 495 23.35 -12.44 3.27
N ASN A 496 24.55 -12.72 2.76
CA ASN A 496 24.70 -13.69 1.67
C ASN A 496 24.37 -15.12 2.15
N ALA A 497 24.09 -16.01 1.19
CA ALA A 497 23.67 -17.36 1.52
C ALA A 497 24.73 -18.16 2.32
N ALA A 498 26.01 -17.88 2.13
CA ALA A 498 27.11 -18.55 2.82
C ALA A 498 27.23 -18.15 4.31
N THR A 499 26.87 -16.92 4.65
CA THR A 499 26.73 -16.48 6.04
C THR A 499 25.52 -17.16 6.68
N ILE A 500 24.37 -17.17 5.98
CA ILE A 500 23.14 -17.80 6.49
C ILE A 500 23.32 -19.30 6.71
N GLY A 501 24.07 -20.00 5.86
CA GLY A 501 24.38 -21.43 5.99
C GLY A 501 25.15 -21.80 7.28
N LYS A 502 25.73 -20.83 7.99
CA LYS A 502 26.39 -21.01 9.29
C LYS A 502 25.46 -20.79 10.48
N THR A 503 24.26 -20.29 10.24
CA THR A 503 23.24 -20.07 11.27
C THR A 503 22.31 -21.28 11.38
N SER A 504 21.39 -21.23 12.35
CA SER A 504 20.33 -22.25 12.49
C SER A 504 19.05 -21.90 11.72
N LEU A 505 19.05 -20.81 10.93
CA LEU A 505 17.89 -20.39 10.16
C LEU A 505 17.59 -21.39 9.03
N GLN A 506 16.31 -21.63 8.80
CA GLN A 506 15.81 -22.52 7.75
C GLN A 506 14.90 -21.72 6.81
N PRO A 507 15.46 -20.91 5.90
CA PRO A 507 14.65 -20.12 4.98
C PRO A 507 14.03 -21.01 3.88
N PRO A 508 12.86 -20.62 3.34
CA PRO A 508 12.20 -21.35 2.26
C PRO A 508 13.06 -21.60 1.02
N VAL A 509 13.95 -20.66 0.70
CA VAL A 509 14.98 -20.78 -0.33
C VAL A 509 16.35 -20.61 0.31
N SER A 510 17.23 -21.59 0.12
CA SER A 510 18.59 -21.63 0.66
C SER A 510 19.56 -22.16 -0.39
N GLY A 511 20.85 -22.22 -0.08
CA GLY A 511 21.88 -22.75 -0.99
C GLY A 511 22.84 -21.67 -1.48
N GLU A 512 24.03 -22.10 -1.91
CA GLU A 512 25.17 -21.23 -2.19
C GLU A 512 25.61 -21.36 -3.64
N SER A 513 26.08 -20.25 -4.23
CA SER A 513 26.49 -20.21 -5.64
C SER A 513 25.33 -20.62 -6.56
N THR A 514 25.50 -21.69 -7.32
CA THR A 514 24.49 -22.21 -8.24
C THR A 514 23.62 -23.30 -7.62
N ASP A 515 24.03 -23.93 -6.51
CA ASP A 515 23.22 -24.95 -5.83
C ASP A 515 22.15 -24.28 -4.96
N VAL A 516 20.93 -24.18 -5.49
CA VAL A 516 19.77 -23.60 -4.82
C VAL A 516 18.83 -24.71 -4.36
N ARG A 517 18.43 -24.64 -3.09
CA ARG A 517 17.52 -25.56 -2.40
C ARG A 517 16.23 -24.85 -2.05
N ILE A 518 15.10 -25.44 -2.45
CA ILE A 518 13.75 -24.94 -2.18
C ILE A 518 13.04 -25.93 -1.24
N ASP A 519 12.54 -25.42 -0.13
CA ASP A 519 11.94 -26.20 0.95
C ASP A 519 10.47 -26.51 0.66
N LEU A 520 10.25 -27.52 -0.17
CA LEU A 520 8.96 -28.15 -0.43
C LEU A 520 8.86 -29.47 0.36
N SER A 521 7.68 -30.10 0.39
CA SER A 521 7.47 -31.40 1.07
C SER A 521 8.50 -32.46 0.65
N ASP A 522 8.89 -32.46 -0.63
CA ASP A 522 10.12 -33.09 -1.12
C ASP A 522 11.08 -31.98 -1.56
N GLN A 523 12.24 -31.83 -0.89
CA GLN A 523 13.20 -30.76 -1.16
C GLN A 523 13.63 -30.75 -2.63
N LEU A 524 13.36 -29.63 -3.32
CA LEU A 524 13.83 -29.40 -4.68
C LEU A 524 15.25 -28.82 -4.63
N ARG A 525 16.15 -29.38 -5.43
CA ARG A 525 17.52 -28.87 -5.63
C ARG A 525 17.72 -28.56 -7.10
N THR A 526 18.16 -27.35 -7.39
CA THR A 526 18.35 -26.86 -8.74
C THR A 526 19.69 -26.15 -8.86
N ASP A 527 20.35 -26.39 -9.97
CA ASP A 527 21.52 -25.65 -10.40
C ASP A 527 21.07 -24.39 -11.15
N ILE A 528 21.17 -23.22 -10.52
CA ILE A 528 20.82 -21.91 -11.09
C ILE A 528 22.11 -21.16 -11.45
N ASP A 529 22.53 -21.32 -12.69
CA ASP A 529 23.65 -20.56 -13.26
C ASP A 529 23.41 -19.05 -13.13
N GLY A 530 24.38 -18.33 -12.58
CA GLY A 530 24.29 -16.89 -12.31
C GLY A 530 23.69 -16.52 -10.96
N GLY A 531 23.17 -17.49 -10.21
CA GLY A 531 22.64 -17.32 -8.86
C GLY A 531 21.24 -16.71 -8.80
N LEU A 532 20.75 -16.56 -7.56
CA LEU A 532 19.41 -16.08 -7.26
C LEU A 532 19.46 -15.04 -6.14
N GLY A 533 18.82 -13.89 -6.34
CA GLY A 533 18.48 -12.94 -5.27
C GLY A 533 17.10 -13.25 -4.71
N SER A 534 16.89 -13.06 -3.40
CA SER A 534 15.58 -13.28 -2.78
C SER A 534 15.33 -12.38 -1.57
N VAL A 535 14.05 -12.03 -1.38
CA VAL A 535 13.50 -11.49 -0.14
C VAL A 535 12.47 -12.50 0.36
N GLN A 536 12.63 -12.99 1.58
CA GLN A 536 11.83 -14.10 2.12
C GLN A 536 11.28 -13.74 3.49
N ALA A 537 10.00 -14.00 3.75
CA ALA A 537 9.35 -13.75 5.04
C ALA A 537 8.83 -15.07 5.61
N PHE A 538 9.44 -15.59 6.68
CA PHE A 538 9.10 -16.91 7.21
C PHE A 538 9.03 -16.96 8.74
N ALA A 539 8.30 -17.95 9.24
CA ALA A 539 8.22 -18.22 10.67
C ALA A 539 9.40 -19.10 11.09
N ASP A 540 10.30 -18.57 11.93
CA ASP A 540 11.35 -19.33 12.61
C ASP A 540 10.70 -20.07 13.79
N GLN A 541 10.16 -21.26 13.52
CA GLN A 541 9.39 -22.06 14.48
C GLN A 541 10.16 -22.33 15.79
N PRO A 542 11.45 -22.73 15.77
CA PRO A 542 12.22 -22.95 16.99
C PRO A 542 12.25 -21.75 17.96
N ARG A 543 12.20 -20.52 17.43
CA ARG A 543 12.24 -19.27 18.20
C ARG A 543 10.89 -18.56 18.27
N ASN A 544 9.86 -19.14 17.66
CA ASN A 544 8.49 -18.64 17.56
C ASN A 544 8.40 -17.16 17.16
N ARG A 545 9.12 -16.80 16.09
CA ARG A 545 9.20 -15.42 15.57
C ARG A 545 9.15 -15.37 14.05
N THR A 546 9.05 -14.16 13.52
CA THR A 546 9.07 -13.90 12.08
C THR A 546 10.42 -13.33 11.66
N VAL A 547 10.97 -13.84 10.56
CA VAL A 547 12.21 -13.36 9.96
C VAL A 547 11.94 -12.90 8.54
N ILE A 548 12.37 -11.68 8.21
CA ILE A 548 12.59 -11.24 6.84
C ILE A 548 14.06 -11.45 6.52
N LEU A 549 14.36 -12.27 5.53
CA LEU A 549 15.70 -12.51 5.04
C LEU A 549 15.85 -11.92 3.64
N VAL A 550 16.79 -10.99 3.46
CA VAL A 550 17.29 -10.55 2.16
C VAL A 550 18.61 -11.26 1.92
N THR A 551 18.67 -12.08 0.88
CA THR A 551 19.85 -12.90 0.61
C THR A 551 20.07 -13.11 -0.88
N THR A 552 21.28 -13.51 -1.23
CA THR A 552 21.66 -13.88 -2.60
C THR A 552 22.59 -15.09 -2.55
N SER A 553 22.42 -16.01 -3.50
CA SER A 553 23.39 -17.10 -3.73
C SER A 553 24.54 -16.66 -4.65
N GLY A 554 24.39 -15.52 -5.35
CA GLY A 554 25.35 -14.97 -6.31
C GLY A 554 25.68 -13.50 -6.03
N ALA A 555 25.51 -12.64 -7.05
CA ALA A 555 25.77 -11.20 -6.91
C ALA A 555 24.61 -10.48 -6.19
N TRP A 556 24.93 -9.42 -5.45
CA TRP A 556 23.93 -8.57 -4.78
C TRP A 556 23.09 -7.73 -5.74
N SER A 557 23.56 -7.51 -6.97
CA SER A 557 22.76 -6.87 -8.03
C SER A 557 21.51 -7.66 -8.42
N LEU A 558 21.37 -8.92 -7.98
CA LEU A 558 20.16 -9.72 -8.18
C LEU A 558 19.03 -9.33 -7.20
N VAL A 559 19.34 -8.62 -6.12
CA VAL A 559 18.36 -8.19 -5.12
C VAL A 559 17.70 -6.85 -5.52
N GLU A 560 18.44 -5.97 -6.20
CA GLU A 560 17.95 -4.65 -6.63
C GLU A 560 16.62 -4.71 -7.40
N PRO A 561 16.42 -5.61 -8.40
CA PRO A 561 15.16 -5.69 -9.11
C PRO A 561 13.97 -6.02 -8.20
N ILE A 562 14.20 -6.78 -7.12
CA ILE A 562 13.16 -7.15 -6.16
C ILE A 562 12.75 -5.92 -5.34
N LEU A 563 13.72 -5.13 -4.87
CA LEU A 563 13.44 -3.91 -4.11
C LEU A 563 12.75 -2.86 -4.98
N ASP A 564 13.23 -2.65 -6.21
CA ASP A 564 12.62 -1.73 -7.16
C ASP A 564 11.20 -2.16 -7.55
N TYR A 565 10.95 -3.47 -7.66
CA TYR A 565 9.60 -4.01 -7.86
C TYR A 565 8.68 -3.66 -6.70
N VAL A 566 9.13 -3.88 -5.45
CA VAL A 566 8.36 -3.54 -4.24
C VAL A 566 8.08 -2.03 -4.18
N ASP A 567 9.09 -1.19 -4.41
CA ASP A 567 8.95 0.28 -4.44
C ASP A 567 7.94 0.76 -5.51
N GLY A 568 7.81 0.02 -6.62
CA GLY A 568 6.87 0.30 -7.70
C GLY A 568 5.42 -0.07 -7.42
N LEU A 569 5.15 -0.95 -6.43
CA LEU A 569 3.79 -1.42 -6.14
C LEU A 569 2.94 -0.30 -5.51
N PRO A 570 1.65 -0.15 -5.89
CA PRO A 570 0.77 0.89 -5.33
C PRO A 570 0.65 0.86 -3.80
N GLY A 571 0.69 -0.33 -3.19
CA GLY A 571 0.70 -0.55 -1.74
C GLY A 571 2.05 -1.01 -1.20
N GLY A 572 3.12 -0.91 -1.99
CA GLY A 572 4.46 -1.39 -1.62
C GLY A 572 4.45 -2.84 -1.16
N TRP A 573 5.14 -3.10 -0.05
CA TRP A 573 5.22 -4.40 0.63
C TRP A 573 3.86 -5.09 0.85
N SER A 574 2.79 -4.35 1.15
CA SER A 574 1.48 -4.94 1.46
C SER A 574 0.80 -5.65 0.27
N GLN A 575 1.31 -5.42 -0.95
CA GLN A 575 0.82 -6.06 -2.17
C GLN A 575 1.53 -7.39 -2.47
N LEU A 576 2.63 -7.71 -1.78
CA LEU A 576 3.33 -8.97 -1.98
C LEU A 576 2.48 -10.13 -1.48
N GLU A 577 2.36 -11.16 -2.32
CA GLU A 577 1.68 -12.41 -1.99
C GLU A 577 2.70 -13.51 -1.64
N GLY A 578 2.28 -14.46 -0.80
CA GLY A 578 3.15 -15.58 -0.40
C GLY A 578 4.24 -15.17 0.59
N ASN A 579 5.41 -15.79 0.46
CA ASN A 579 6.51 -15.69 1.41
C ASN A 579 7.91 -15.59 0.80
N VAL A 580 8.04 -15.62 -0.52
CA VAL A 580 9.30 -15.46 -1.24
C VAL A 580 9.09 -14.60 -2.48
N ALA A 581 9.89 -13.55 -2.63
CA ALA A 581 10.06 -12.79 -3.85
C ALA A 581 11.48 -13.04 -4.32
N ALA A 582 11.66 -13.48 -5.57
CA ALA A 582 12.97 -13.89 -6.07
C ALA A 582 13.21 -13.39 -7.50
N ALA A 583 14.48 -13.12 -7.81
CA ALA A 583 14.92 -12.72 -9.13
C ALA A 583 16.26 -13.39 -9.48
N GLY A 584 16.33 -13.96 -10.68
CA GLY A 584 17.56 -14.47 -11.28
C GLY A 584 18.24 -13.42 -12.16
N ALA A 585 19.22 -13.85 -12.97
CA ALA A 585 20.00 -12.96 -13.85
C ALA A 585 19.15 -12.18 -14.88
N ALA A 586 17.93 -12.60 -15.17
CA ALA A 586 17.00 -11.88 -16.05
C ALA A 586 16.35 -10.65 -15.39
N GLY A 587 16.40 -10.53 -14.05
CA GLY A 587 15.82 -9.41 -13.30
C GLY A 587 14.28 -9.39 -13.26
N VAL A 588 13.63 -10.47 -13.69
CA VAL A 588 12.17 -10.62 -13.55
C VAL A 588 11.88 -11.16 -12.15
N VAL A 589 10.97 -10.49 -11.44
CA VAL A 589 10.59 -10.84 -10.07
C VAL A 589 9.37 -11.74 -10.10
N ASP A 590 9.44 -12.86 -9.38
CA ASP A 590 8.32 -13.76 -9.13
C ASP A 590 8.01 -13.83 -7.63
N ASP A 591 6.73 -13.68 -7.28
CA ASP A 591 6.20 -13.82 -5.92
C ASP A 591 5.60 -15.23 -5.75
N LEU A 592 6.11 -15.98 -4.77
CA LEU A 592 5.83 -17.39 -4.58
C LEU A 592 5.41 -17.68 -3.14
N THR A 593 4.58 -18.71 -2.97
CA THR A 593 4.39 -19.35 -1.66
C THR A 593 5.11 -20.70 -1.64
N ILE A 594 6.16 -20.80 -0.83
CA ILE A 594 6.93 -22.00 -0.56
C ILE A 594 6.64 -22.43 0.88
N ASP A 595 5.91 -23.52 1.03
CA ASP A 595 5.50 -24.05 2.34
C ASP A 595 5.69 -25.57 2.33
N PRO A 596 6.54 -26.14 3.21
CA PRO A 596 6.76 -27.57 3.26
C PRO A 596 5.51 -28.36 3.67
N ASP A 597 4.57 -27.72 4.39
CA ASP A 597 3.33 -28.33 4.90
C ASP A 597 2.12 -28.10 3.99
N ARG A 598 2.27 -27.28 2.93
CA ARG A 598 1.29 -27.29 1.83
C ARG A 598 1.42 -28.60 1.09
N THR A 599 0.58 -29.56 1.51
CA THR A 599 -0.01 -30.46 0.53
C THR A 599 -0.63 -29.57 -0.54
N ALA A 600 -0.05 -29.59 -1.74
CA ALA A 600 -0.59 -28.87 -2.89
C ALA A 600 -2.11 -29.07 -2.88
N PRO A 601 -2.94 -28.02 -3.05
CA PRO A 601 -4.35 -28.26 -3.32
C PRO A 601 -4.36 -29.27 -4.44
N ALA A 602 -4.99 -30.43 -4.20
CA ALA A 602 -5.13 -31.44 -5.22
C ALA A 602 -5.61 -30.67 -6.45
N VAL A 603 -4.79 -30.62 -7.48
CA VAL A 603 -5.24 -30.11 -8.77
C VAL A 603 -6.47 -30.95 -9.01
N SER A 604 -7.65 -30.33 -8.88
CA SER A 604 -8.86 -30.94 -9.36
C SER A 604 -8.53 -31.19 -10.81
N ALA A 605 -8.28 -32.45 -11.13
CA ALA A 605 -8.09 -32.93 -12.48
C ALA A 605 -9.45 -32.84 -13.18
N ASP A 606 -10.04 -31.65 -13.21
CA ASP A 606 -11.32 -31.37 -13.85
C ASP A 606 -11.14 -30.72 -15.21
N ASP A 607 -9.93 -30.26 -15.56
CA ASP A 607 -9.61 -29.87 -16.94
C ASP A 607 -8.88 -30.97 -17.74
N ALA A 608 -8.54 -32.11 -17.11
CA ALA A 608 -8.06 -33.32 -17.79
C ALA A 608 -9.13 -34.43 -17.89
N SER A 609 -10.30 -34.26 -17.26
CA SER A 609 -11.36 -35.27 -17.24
C SER A 609 -12.19 -35.27 -18.54
N TRP A 610 -12.46 -34.12 -19.16
CA TRP A 610 -13.33 -34.11 -20.35
C TRP A 610 -12.70 -34.79 -21.57
N LEU A 611 -11.39 -34.65 -21.78
CA LEU A 611 -10.65 -35.30 -22.88
C LEU A 611 -10.47 -36.81 -22.65
N THR A 612 -10.36 -37.27 -21.40
CA THR A 612 -10.32 -38.71 -21.08
C THR A 612 -11.71 -39.35 -21.22
N TRP A 613 -12.79 -38.64 -20.89
CA TRP A 613 -14.16 -39.12 -21.17
C TRP A 613 -14.51 -39.13 -22.66
N VAL A 614 -13.97 -38.21 -23.48
CA VAL A 614 -14.10 -38.26 -24.94
C VAL A 614 -13.28 -39.42 -25.54
N ALA A 615 -12.08 -39.72 -25.00
CA ALA A 615 -11.28 -40.86 -25.43
C ALA A 615 -11.89 -42.22 -25.03
N VAL A 616 -12.46 -42.33 -23.83
CA VAL A 616 -13.18 -43.53 -23.36
C VAL A 616 -14.52 -43.69 -24.10
N GLY A 617 -15.22 -42.59 -24.38
CA GLY A 617 -16.42 -42.58 -25.21
C GLY A 617 -16.16 -43.00 -26.66
N ALA A 618 -15.09 -42.50 -27.28
CA ALA A 618 -14.68 -42.90 -28.63
C ALA A 618 -14.22 -44.36 -28.69
N GLY A 619 -13.55 -44.86 -27.64
CA GLY A 619 -13.16 -46.26 -27.49
C GLY A 619 -14.36 -47.21 -27.41
N CYS A 620 -15.38 -46.86 -26.63
CA CYS A 620 -16.60 -47.67 -26.50
C CYS A 620 -17.45 -47.71 -27.79
N VAL A 621 -17.51 -46.60 -28.54
CA VAL A 621 -18.21 -46.56 -29.84
C VAL A 621 -17.45 -47.38 -30.90
N ALA A 622 -16.12 -47.32 -30.93
CA ALA A 622 -15.31 -48.15 -31.83
C ALA A 622 -15.46 -49.66 -31.51
N LEU A 623 -15.50 -50.04 -30.23
CA LEU A 623 -15.69 -51.43 -29.81
C LEU A 623 -17.10 -51.95 -30.11
N ALA A 624 -18.13 -51.10 -29.97
CA ALA A 624 -19.50 -51.44 -30.35
C ALA A 624 -19.67 -51.61 -31.87
N VAL A 625 -18.96 -50.82 -32.69
CA VAL A 625 -18.95 -50.97 -34.16
C VAL A 625 -18.21 -52.24 -34.59
N VAL A 626 -17.11 -52.60 -33.93
CA VAL A 626 -16.37 -53.85 -34.22
C VAL A 626 -17.17 -55.09 -33.79
N ILE A 627 -17.82 -55.06 -32.62
CA ILE A 627 -18.69 -56.17 -32.17
C ILE A 627 -19.96 -56.27 -33.05
N GLY A 628 -20.60 -55.13 -33.36
CA GLY A 628 -21.75 -55.09 -34.26
C GLY A 628 -21.42 -55.57 -35.68
N GLY A 629 -20.27 -55.15 -36.22
CA GLY A 629 -19.76 -55.57 -37.52
C GLY A 629 -19.42 -57.06 -37.57
N THR A 630 -18.77 -57.61 -36.54
CA THR A 630 -18.43 -59.04 -36.49
C THR A 630 -19.66 -59.93 -36.31
N ILE A 631 -20.70 -59.47 -35.59
CA ILE A 631 -21.99 -60.19 -35.47
C ILE A 631 -22.76 -60.16 -36.80
N LEU A 632 -22.77 -59.04 -37.53
CA LEU A 632 -23.41 -58.94 -38.85
C LEU A 632 -22.71 -59.77 -39.92
N VAL A 633 -21.37 -59.82 -39.92
CA VAL A 633 -20.59 -60.65 -40.84
C VAL A 633 -20.73 -62.14 -40.51
N ARG A 634 -20.78 -62.53 -39.22
CA ARG A 634 -21.08 -63.91 -38.82
C ARG A 634 -22.52 -64.34 -39.14
N ARG A 635 -23.50 -63.44 -39.04
CA ARG A 635 -24.90 -63.72 -39.45
C ARG A 635 -25.06 -63.86 -40.97
N ARG A 636 -24.31 -63.08 -41.78
CA ARG A 636 -24.31 -63.24 -43.25
C ARG A 636 -23.59 -64.52 -43.70
N ARG A 637 -22.50 -64.92 -43.03
CA ARG A 637 -21.81 -66.19 -43.34
C ARG A 637 -22.57 -67.45 -42.88
N ARG A 638 -23.48 -67.35 -41.91
CA ARG A 638 -24.39 -68.46 -41.52
C ARG A 638 -25.68 -68.56 -42.37
N ARG A 639 -25.95 -67.60 -43.26
CA ARG A 639 -27.07 -67.68 -44.22
C ARG A 639 -26.67 -68.23 -45.60
N ASN A 640 -25.38 -68.48 -45.85
CA ASN A 640 -24.89 -69.09 -47.10
C ASN A 640 -24.33 -70.51 -46.91
N ALA A 641 -24.73 -71.22 -45.85
CA ALA A 641 -24.32 -72.60 -45.62
C ALA A 641 -25.44 -73.39 -44.94
N THR A 642 -26.57 -73.59 -45.63
CA THR A 642 -27.49 -74.77 -45.57
C THR A 642 -28.79 -74.48 -46.32
N ALA A 643 -28.82 -74.84 -47.61
CA ALA A 643 -29.96 -75.44 -48.30
C ALA A 643 -29.33 -76.53 -49.20
N PRO A 644 -29.86 -77.75 -49.20
CA PRO A 644 -31.09 -78.05 -49.95
C PRO A 644 -32.37 -77.77 -49.16
#